data_AF-A0A8T7DGG6-F1
#
_entry.id   AF-A0A8T7DGG6-F1
#
_cell.length_a   1.000
_cell.length_b   1.000
_cell.length_c   1.000
_cell.angle_alpha   90.00
_cell.angle_beta   90.00
_cell.angle_gamma   90.00
#
_symmetry.space_group_name_H-M   'P 1'
#
loop_
_entity.id
_entity.type
_entity.pdbx_description
1 polymer ?
#
loop_
_entity_poly.entity_id
_entity_poly.type
_entity_poly.pdbx_seq_one_letter_code
_entity_poly.pdbx_strand_id
1 'polypeptide(L)'
;MFRVTKDTLRRETFSGLFVFCLLITGCSDSTGPDASTSPGNDLPVAVDDAFTVVKGDTMKFDLVANDTDADDGLDVASVAIIEAASGSVEINSDGTVVYTHDGSDAVSDRFTYTVMDNCAAVSNAASVSISVLPVAPPAVVAGVYSATIVEGADDLEFVISLAETSTVTVSVDYATVDGTAVDGEDYSATTGVVQFAPGENRKFITIPVVENTSPAGAGSKHMQLVLSQPQYAIFGVNSATGTIIDSDAMPTDSAYDANWGAAGAFTNAAKCGEACHKTNGNDMSFDGKDISPGTQWRHSVMANAFNDPYWQAAVQDEAETFPALSGFIEDTCTTCHAPMARTHAHQTNANLDVDGYYRFDNAKNENHAREGVSCTVCHQIANINLGSEQSFSGQFTIADSSDADYKRIYGQYAGPVGNNMNMQTGHRPTEGPHISDSALCASCHTLYTPALDPDTGTPSGIDFLEQGPYLEWQNSNYATALPATHCQDCHMPEPFEGYSTAISLLPPVAPGDRTPYGQHTLVGGNAHLLELLRDFSTELGIDDATTADGFNDQIALTRNFLGSAATVSVSEPQQVGNRLNFDVEVTNDTGHKMPSSYPSRRAWLHVTVKNSSGNVIFESGKPDARGYLSTDEARLKADCMAKDKLDGFDSSLCYEPHRDVIDDPSHVAIYETVLGDIHGTITHTLLQGAQYLKDNRLPPAGFTNSRAGTIEPQTIPSGVTGDSDFNCIAASEGCGADTVHYQVNTEAQTGPYTVEARLLYQATQPGFVDGMHTDGDRVNRFKVMYDAVPPSVEVLATAVR
;
A
#
# COMPACT_ATOMS: atom_id res chain seq x y z
N MET A 1 30.17 2.86 -65.97
CA MET A 1 29.88 3.86 -64.92
C MET A 1 29.13 3.11 -63.83
N PHE A 2 29.62 3.20 -62.59
CA PHE A 2 29.29 2.52 -61.33
C PHE A 2 28.11 1.51 -61.19
N ARG A 3 28.47 0.41 -60.48
CA ARG A 3 27.73 -0.48 -59.53
C ARG A 3 26.52 -1.26 -60.05
N VAL A 4 26.51 -2.59 -59.82
CA VAL A 4 25.40 -3.37 -59.22
C VAL A 4 25.91 -4.76 -58.70
N THR A 5 25.58 -4.99 -57.42
CA THR A 5 25.33 -6.15 -56.50
C THR A 5 25.61 -7.65 -56.76
N LYS A 6 25.82 -8.34 -55.61
CA LYS A 6 25.34 -9.67 -55.08
C LYS A 6 25.50 -10.96 -55.91
N ASP A 7 26.18 -11.98 -55.37
CA ASP A 7 25.62 -13.12 -54.59
C ASP A 7 26.53 -14.38 -54.55
N THR A 8 26.42 -15.13 -53.44
CA THR A 8 26.65 -16.60 -53.20
C THR A 8 28.02 -17.31 -53.27
N LEU A 9 28.42 -17.87 -52.10
CA LEU A 9 28.83 -19.25 -51.76
C LEU A 9 29.64 -20.14 -52.75
N ARG A 10 30.88 -20.52 -52.37
CA ARG A 10 31.40 -21.91 -52.10
C ARG A 10 32.89 -22.13 -52.44
N ARG A 11 33.55 -22.87 -51.51
CA ARG A 11 34.59 -23.92 -51.63
C ARG A 11 35.93 -23.60 -52.31
N GLU A 12 37.01 -23.56 -51.51
CA GLU A 12 37.97 -24.65 -51.21
C GLU A 12 39.06 -24.82 -52.30
N THR A 13 40.32 -24.54 -51.96
CA THR A 13 41.32 -25.57 -51.60
C THR A 13 42.73 -24.96 -51.45
N PHE A 14 43.44 -25.58 -50.50
CA PHE A 14 44.79 -25.33 -50.02
C PHE A 14 45.89 -25.59 -51.06
N SER A 15 47.02 -24.90 -50.88
CA SER A 15 48.35 -25.40 -51.22
C SER A 15 49.35 -24.91 -50.19
N GLY A 16 49.99 -25.83 -49.47
CA GLY A 16 50.87 -25.50 -48.33
C GLY A 16 51.76 -26.66 -47.92
N LEU A 17 52.73 -26.95 -48.79
CA LEU A 17 54.14 -27.28 -48.51
C LEU A 17 54.53 -28.37 -47.49
N PHE A 18 55.23 -29.37 -48.04
CA PHE A 18 56.02 -30.44 -47.43
C PHE A 18 56.90 -30.03 -46.23
N VAL A 19 56.93 -30.89 -45.21
CA VAL A 19 58.04 -31.01 -44.24
C VAL A 19 58.64 -32.42 -44.36
N PHE A 20 59.95 -32.47 -44.58
CA PHE A 20 60.78 -33.68 -44.58
C PHE A 20 60.85 -34.24 -43.16
N CYS A 21 60.57 -35.54 -42.97
CA CYS A 21 60.94 -36.22 -41.74
C CYS A 21 62.15 -37.14 -41.99
N LEU A 22 63.15 -36.91 -41.15
CA LEU A 22 64.46 -37.52 -41.08
C LEU A 22 64.29 -38.94 -40.51
N LEU A 23 64.89 -39.95 -41.15
CA LEU A 23 65.01 -41.30 -40.59
C LEU A 23 65.78 -41.25 -39.27
N ILE A 24 65.09 -41.42 -38.14
CA ILE A 24 65.71 -41.84 -36.88
C ILE A 24 65.74 -43.36 -36.91
N THR A 25 66.94 -43.91 -37.16
CA THR A 25 67.26 -45.32 -36.94
C THR A 25 67.62 -45.45 -35.46
N GLY A 26 66.76 -46.12 -34.68
CA GLY A 26 66.92 -46.19 -33.22
C GLY A 26 66.19 -47.33 -32.52
N CYS A 27 65.09 -47.87 -33.04
CA CYS A 27 64.53 -49.12 -32.52
C CYS A 27 65.23 -50.32 -33.18
N SER A 28 65.83 -51.17 -32.36
CA SER A 28 66.88 -52.11 -32.77
C SER A 28 66.42 -53.22 -33.71
N ASP A 29 66.99 -53.25 -34.91
CA ASP A 29 67.21 -54.48 -35.68
C ASP A 29 68.63 -54.97 -35.32
N SER A 30 68.76 -55.82 -34.31
CA SER A 30 70.06 -56.37 -33.92
C SER A 30 70.50 -57.43 -34.93
N THR A 31 71.50 -57.10 -35.74
CA THR A 31 72.13 -58.04 -36.68
C THR A 31 73.08 -58.99 -35.95
N GLY A 32 72.60 -60.18 -35.60
CA GLY A 32 73.40 -61.30 -35.11
C GLY A 32 72.74 -62.64 -35.48
N PRO A 33 73.48 -63.65 -35.99
CA PRO A 33 72.89 -64.85 -36.54
C PRO A 33 72.69 -65.92 -35.46
N ASP A 34 71.59 -65.85 -34.72
CA ASP A 34 71.01 -67.02 -34.05
C ASP A 34 69.50 -66.83 -33.88
N ALA A 35 68.72 -67.75 -34.44
CA ALA A 35 67.26 -67.63 -34.53
C ALA A 35 66.58 -68.29 -33.33
N SER A 36 66.22 -67.49 -32.32
CA SER A 36 65.04 -67.74 -31.48
C SER A 36 64.56 -66.42 -30.85
N THR A 37 63.42 -65.92 -31.36
CA THR A 37 62.59 -64.80 -30.86
C THR A 37 63.32 -63.47 -30.59
N SER A 38 63.48 -62.64 -31.63
CA SER A 38 63.65 -61.19 -31.43
C SER A 38 62.32 -60.62 -30.93
N PRO A 39 62.24 -59.89 -29.80
CA PRO A 39 61.09 -59.02 -29.60
C PRO A 39 61.19 -57.96 -30.70
N GLY A 40 60.29 -58.03 -31.67
CA GLY A 40 60.01 -56.84 -32.48
C GLY A 40 59.33 -55.83 -31.56
N ASN A 41 59.47 -54.54 -31.84
CA ASN A 41 58.77 -53.49 -31.09
C ASN A 41 57.27 -53.83 -31.02
N ASP A 42 56.78 -54.17 -29.83
CA ASP A 42 55.35 -54.41 -29.62
C ASP A 42 54.58 -53.09 -29.79
N LEU A 43 53.30 -53.17 -30.19
CA LEU A 43 52.49 -51.96 -30.31
C LEU A 43 52.04 -51.51 -28.92
N PRO A 44 52.00 -50.20 -28.64
CA PRO A 44 51.41 -49.70 -27.39
C PRO A 44 49.93 -50.07 -27.32
N VAL A 45 49.46 -50.32 -26.10
CA VAL A 45 48.06 -50.66 -25.80
C VAL A 45 47.39 -49.47 -25.12
N ALA A 46 46.45 -48.85 -25.84
CA ALA A 46 45.60 -47.80 -25.29
C ALA A 46 44.31 -48.42 -24.72
N VAL A 47 43.86 -47.93 -23.56
CA VAL A 47 42.73 -48.45 -22.80
C VAL A 47 41.62 -47.41 -22.73
N ASP A 48 40.36 -47.84 -22.88
CA ASP A 48 39.21 -46.95 -22.83
C ASP A 48 39.05 -46.23 -21.46
N ASP A 49 38.66 -44.96 -21.49
CA ASP A 49 38.43 -44.12 -20.32
C ASP A 49 36.97 -43.71 -20.15
N ALA A 50 36.61 -43.39 -18.91
CA ALA A 50 35.28 -42.89 -18.56
C ALA A 50 35.33 -41.74 -17.56
N PHE A 51 34.65 -40.64 -17.88
CA PHE A 51 34.59 -39.44 -17.05
C PHE A 51 33.18 -38.83 -16.97
N THR A 52 33.00 -37.86 -16.08
CA THR A 52 31.76 -37.07 -15.94
C THR A 52 32.07 -35.57 -15.94
N VAL A 53 31.22 -34.79 -16.60
CA VAL A 53 31.32 -33.31 -16.68
C VAL A 53 29.93 -32.69 -16.54
N VAL A 54 29.83 -31.48 -15.99
CA VAL A 54 28.56 -30.73 -16.01
C VAL A 54 28.41 -30.06 -17.38
N LYS A 55 27.18 -29.96 -17.88
CA LYS A 55 26.86 -29.35 -19.17
C LYS A 55 27.45 -27.93 -19.26
N GLY A 56 28.35 -27.75 -20.24
CA GLY A 56 29.01 -26.47 -20.52
C GLY A 56 30.28 -26.21 -19.70
N ASP A 57 30.63 -27.11 -18.77
CA ASP A 57 31.84 -26.99 -17.97
C ASP A 57 33.07 -27.60 -18.68
N THR A 58 34.24 -27.27 -18.13
CA THR A 58 35.54 -27.80 -18.53
C THR A 58 36.07 -28.75 -17.46
N MET A 59 36.65 -29.87 -17.89
CA MET A 59 37.34 -30.81 -17.01
C MET A 59 38.75 -31.12 -17.51
N LYS A 60 39.66 -31.45 -16.59
CA LYS A 60 41.05 -31.84 -16.88
C LYS A 60 41.32 -33.23 -16.32
N PHE A 61 41.91 -34.11 -17.13
CA PHE A 61 42.28 -35.48 -16.75
C PHE A 61 43.56 -35.93 -17.45
N ASP A 62 44.19 -36.99 -16.96
CA ASP A 62 45.32 -37.64 -17.60
C ASP A 62 44.80 -38.76 -18.49
N LEU A 63 45.04 -38.66 -19.80
CA LEU A 63 44.45 -39.54 -20.80
C LEU A 63 45.24 -40.85 -20.97
N VAL A 64 46.54 -40.84 -20.71
CA VAL A 64 47.42 -42.01 -20.95
C VAL A 64 47.77 -42.74 -19.67
N ALA A 65 47.12 -42.40 -18.55
CA ALA A 65 47.44 -42.91 -17.22
C ALA A 65 47.25 -44.44 -17.07
N ASN A 66 46.33 -45.02 -17.86
CA ASN A 66 46.00 -46.45 -17.90
C ASN A 66 46.58 -47.16 -19.13
N ASP A 67 47.29 -46.44 -20.01
CA ASP A 67 47.90 -46.97 -21.22
C ASP A 67 49.28 -47.56 -20.93
N THR A 68 49.68 -48.54 -21.73
CA THR A 68 50.96 -49.23 -21.51
C THR A 68 51.65 -49.60 -22.82
N ASP A 69 52.99 -49.61 -22.79
CA ASP A 69 53.82 -50.26 -23.79
C ASP A 69 54.76 -51.27 -23.09
N ALA A 70 55.01 -52.41 -23.73
CA ALA A 70 55.73 -53.52 -23.11
C ALA A 70 57.26 -53.38 -23.17
N ASP A 71 57.78 -52.53 -24.05
CA ASP A 71 59.20 -52.48 -24.41
C ASP A 71 59.86 -51.16 -23.99
N ASP A 72 59.43 -50.03 -24.58
CA ASP A 72 60.16 -48.75 -24.52
C ASP A 72 59.34 -47.57 -23.97
N GLY A 73 58.05 -47.79 -23.69
CA GLY A 73 57.17 -46.82 -23.05
C GLY A 73 56.50 -45.86 -24.02
N LEU A 74 55.54 -45.09 -23.52
CA LEU A 74 54.72 -44.20 -24.35
C LEU A 74 55.39 -42.85 -24.59
N ASP A 75 55.32 -42.36 -25.83
CA ASP A 75 55.54 -40.95 -26.13
C ASP A 75 54.23 -40.19 -25.85
N VAL A 76 54.06 -39.71 -24.62
CA VAL A 76 52.83 -39.02 -24.19
C VAL A 76 52.51 -37.75 -24.99
N ALA A 77 53.48 -37.17 -25.69
CA ALA A 77 53.26 -36.01 -26.56
C ALA A 77 52.69 -36.38 -27.94
N SER A 78 52.67 -37.67 -28.27
CA SER A 78 52.18 -38.20 -29.56
C SER A 78 50.67 -38.50 -29.59
N VAL A 79 49.96 -38.28 -28.47
CA VAL A 79 48.51 -38.49 -28.38
C VAL A 79 47.82 -37.73 -29.51
N ALA A 80 47.02 -38.46 -30.28
CA ALA A 80 46.30 -37.93 -31.43
C ALA A 80 44.83 -38.33 -31.34
N ILE A 81 43.93 -37.34 -31.43
CA ILE A 81 42.50 -37.58 -31.54
C ILE A 81 42.18 -38.06 -32.96
N ILE A 82 41.59 -39.25 -33.07
CA ILE A 82 41.22 -39.87 -34.35
C ILE A 82 39.75 -39.61 -34.68
N GLU A 83 38.88 -39.61 -33.67
CA GLU A 83 37.49 -39.18 -33.79
C GLU A 83 37.23 -38.11 -32.73
N ALA A 84 36.85 -36.92 -33.17
CA ALA A 84 36.66 -35.77 -32.29
C ALA A 84 35.39 -35.92 -31.43
N ALA A 85 35.45 -35.36 -30.23
CA ALA A 85 34.29 -35.14 -29.40
C ALA A 85 33.37 -34.07 -30.03
N SER A 86 32.12 -34.02 -29.57
CA SER A 86 31.23 -32.89 -29.87
C SER A 86 31.72 -31.61 -29.16
N GLY A 87 32.20 -31.77 -27.93
CA GLY A 87 32.97 -30.76 -27.18
C GLY A 87 34.38 -30.54 -27.74
N SER A 88 35.11 -29.58 -27.16
CA SER A 88 36.49 -29.31 -27.55
C SER A 88 37.47 -30.09 -26.68
N VAL A 89 38.44 -30.75 -27.30
CA VAL A 89 39.51 -31.51 -26.65
C VAL A 89 40.84 -30.81 -26.94
N GLU A 90 41.53 -30.37 -25.89
CA GLU A 90 42.89 -29.83 -25.97
C GLU A 90 43.86 -30.78 -25.26
N ILE A 91 44.85 -31.27 -26.01
CA ILE A 91 45.89 -32.17 -25.49
C ILE A 91 47.10 -31.34 -25.07
N ASN A 92 47.58 -31.55 -23.85
CA ASN A 92 48.82 -30.98 -23.36
C ASN A 92 50.00 -31.93 -23.62
N SER A 93 51.21 -31.39 -23.75
CA SER A 93 52.42 -32.17 -24.03
C SER A 93 52.82 -33.17 -22.93
N ASP A 94 52.14 -33.14 -21.78
CA ASP A 94 52.36 -34.04 -20.65
C ASP A 94 51.38 -35.24 -20.62
N GLY A 95 50.53 -35.39 -21.65
CA GLY A 95 49.52 -36.45 -21.71
C GLY A 95 48.18 -36.09 -21.07
N THR A 96 48.08 -34.93 -20.40
CA THR A 96 46.81 -34.46 -19.84
C THR A 96 45.93 -33.79 -20.90
N VAL A 97 44.63 -34.01 -20.79
CA VAL A 97 43.61 -33.45 -21.67
C VAL A 97 42.73 -32.48 -20.92
N VAL A 98 42.42 -31.35 -21.56
CA VAL A 98 41.36 -30.42 -21.17
C VAL A 98 40.19 -30.63 -22.11
N TYR A 99 39.08 -31.14 -21.58
CA TYR A 99 37.83 -31.27 -22.31
C TYR A 99 36.88 -30.16 -21.88
N THR A 100 36.28 -29.46 -22.84
CA THR A 100 35.19 -28.50 -22.60
C THR A 100 33.94 -28.96 -23.32
N HIS A 101 32.85 -29.16 -22.58
CA HIS A 101 31.57 -29.52 -23.16
C HIS A 101 31.01 -28.36 -23.99
N ASP A 102 30.42 -28.65 -25.15
CA ASP A 102 29.94 -27.63 -26.11
C ASP A 102 28.67 -26.87 -25.67
N GLY A 103 28.10 -27.25 -24.52
CA GLY A 103 26.88 -26.69 -23.97
C GLY A 103 25.58 -27.22 -24.60
N SER A 104 25.66 -28.25 -25.45
CA SER A 104 24.49 -28.92 -26.03
C SER A 104 23.69 -29.75 -25.01
N ASP A 105 22.54 -30.28 -25.40
CA ASP A 105 21.70 -31.16 -24.56
C ASP A 105 22.13 -32.63 -24.59
N ALA A 106 23.32 -32.93 -25.13
CA ALA A 106 23.85 -34.28 -25.13
C ALA A 106 24.09 -34.77 -23.69
N VAL A 107 23.56 -35.94 -23.35
CA VAL A 107 23.78 -36.59 -22.03
C VAL A 107 25.08 -37.37 -21.96
N SER A 108 25.79 -37.48 -23.09
CA SER A 108 27.09 -38.11 -23.19
C SER A 108 27.84 -37.57 -24.41
N ASP A 109 29.15 -37.54 -24.32
CA ASP A 109 30.05 -37.26 -25.43
C ASP A 109 31.13 -38.34 -25.52
N ARG A 110 31.78 -38.46 -26.67
CA ARG A 110 32.80 -39.47 -26.91
C ARG A 110 33.84 -39.00 -27.90
N PHE A 111 35.10 -39.32 -27.64
CA PHE A 111 36.15 -39.23 -28.64
C PHE A 111 37.02 -40.48 -28.59
N THR A 112 37.78 -40.72 -29.66
CA THR A 112 38.77 -41.80 -29.68
C THR A 112 40.16 -41.24 -29.96
N TYR A 113 41.17 -41.84 -29.34
CA TYR A 113 42.56 -41.44 -29.49
C TYR A 113 43.46 -42.64 -29.77
N THR A 114 44.67 -42.34 -30.23
CA THR A 114 45.82 -43.24 -30.22
C THR A 114 47.01 -42.52 -29.61
N VAL A 115 47.93 -43.29 -29.06
CA VAL A 115 49.23 -42.82 -28.60
C VAL A 115 50.32 -43.65 -29.26
N MET A 116 51.48 -43.07 -29.51
CA MET A 116 52.65 -43.77 -30.01
C MET A 116 53.57 -44.19 -28.86
N ASP A 117 54.35 -45.23 -29.10
CA ASP A 117 55.50 -45.55 -28.28
C ASP A 117 56.70 -44.65 -28.63
N ASN A 118 57.82 -44.79 -27.92
CA ASN A 118 59.02 -43.99 -28.15
C ASN A 118 59.75 -44.35 -29.48
N CYS A 119 59.29 -45.39 -30.17
CA CYS A 119 59.74 -45.84 -31.48
C CYS A 119 58.75 -45.54 -32.63
N ALA A 120 57.75 -44.71 -32.35
CA ALA A 120 56.73 -44.23 -33.29
C ALA A 120 55.78 -45.31 -33.84
N ALA A 121 55.60 -46.43 -33.14
CA ALA A 121 54.51 -47.36 -33.44
C ALA A 121 53.20 -46.88 -32.77
N VAL A 122 52.09 -46.97 -33.51
CA VAL A 122 50.79 -46.40 -33.10
C VAL A 122 49.95 -47.46 -32.39
N SER A 123 49.31 -47.08 -31.28
CA SER A 123 48.44 -47.96 -30.50
C SER A 123 47.19 -48.41 -31.24
N ASN A 124 46.45 -49.36 -30.66
CA ASN A 124 45.02 -49.48 -30.97
C ASN A 124 44.30 -48.15 -30.65
N ALA A 125 43.17 -47.91 -31.32
CA ALA A 125 42.29 -46.83 -30.92
C ALA A 125 41.63 -47.17 -29.58
N ALA A 126 41.70 -46.23 -28.63
CA ALA A 126 40.97 -46.27 -27.37
C ALA A 126 39.92 -45.16 -27.34
N SER A 127 38.89 -45.36 -26.55
CA SER A 127 37.70 -44.53 -26.49
C SER A 127 37.55 -43.87 -25.13
N VAL A 128 37.33 -42.56 -25.14
CA VAL A 128 36.95 -41.80 -23.95
C VAL A 128 35.46 -41.53 -23.98
N SER A 129 34.74 -42.08 -22.99
CA SER A 129 33.31 -41.83 -22.80
C SER A 129 33.08 -40.80 -21.70
N ILE A 130 32.36 -39.72 -22.01
CA ILE A 130 32.08 -38.64 -21.06
C ILE A 130 30.57 -38.63 -20.80
N SER A 131 30.13 -38.84 -19.57
CA SER A 131 28.74 -38.66 -19.18
C SER A 131 28.50 -37.21 -18.75
N VAL A 132 27.47 -36.57 -19.29
CA VAL A 132 27.18 -35.15 -19.05
C VAL A 132 26.06 -35.01 -18.02
N LEU A 133 26.35 -34.29 -16.94
CA LEU A 133 25.40 -33.95 -15.87
C LEU A 133 24.72 -32.61 -16.19
N PRO A 134 23.43 -32.43 -15.86
CA PRO A 134 22.74 -31.16 -16.05
C PRO A 134 23.23 -30.07 -15.08
N VAL A 135 23.02 -28.80 -15.43
CA VAL A 135 23.25 -27.66 -14.53
C VAL A 135 22.12 -27.59 -13.50
N ALA A 136 22.45 -27.48 -12.20
CA ALA A 136 21.45 -27.29 -11.16
C ALA A 136 20.84 -25.86 -11.25
N PRO A 137 19.51 -25.71 -11.11
CA PRO A 137 18.87 -24.39 -11.05
C PRO A 137 19.41 -23.55 -9.88
N PRO A 138 19.49 -22.21 -10.03
CA PRO A 138 19.83 -21.33 -8.93
C PRO A 138 18.77 -21.41 -7.82
N ALA A 139 19.19 -21.33 -6.56
CA ALA A 139 18.28 -21.24 -5.43
C ALA A 139 17.78 -19.80 -5.27
N VAL A 140 16.49 -19.64 -4.99
CA VAL A 140 15.85 -18.33 -4.75
C VAL A 140 15.65 -18.08 -3.26
N VAL A 141 15.65 -16.82 -2.82
CA VAL A 141 15.41 -16.51 -1.39
C VAL A 141 13.92 -16.67 -1.09
N ALA A 142 13.56 -17.43 -0.05
CA ALA A 142 12.20 -17.61 0.42
C ALA A 142 11.97 -16.95 1.79
N GLY A 143 10.80 -16.37 2.00
CA GLY A 143 10.41 -15.72 3.25
C GLY A 143 8.98 -16.06 3.66
N VAL A 144 8.69 -16.04 4.97
CA VAL A 144 7.32 -16.08 5.52
C VAL A 144 7.06 -14.80 6.30
N TYR A 145 5.82 -14.31 6.26
CA TYR A 145 5.38 -13.08 6.92
C TYR A 145 4.35 -13.36 8.02
N SER A 146 4.40 -12.57 9.09
CA SER A 146 3.43 -12.64 10.19
C SER A 146 2.00 -12.37 9.72
N ALA A 147 1.04 -12.89 10.46
CA ALA A 147 -0.39 -12.75 10.20
C ALA A 147 -1.12 -12.40 11.50
N THR A 148 -2.22 -11.66 11.39
CA THR A 148 -3.09 -11.31 12.52
C THR A 148 -4.54 -11.54 12.13
N ILE A 149 -5.34 -12.07 13.05
CA ILE A 149 -6.77 -12.32 12.84
C ILE A 149 -7.54 -12.08 14.13
N VAL A 150 -8.80 -11.65 14.01
CA VAL A 150 -9.75 -11.63 15.11
C VAL A 150 -10.42 -13.00 15.19
N GLU A 151 -10.46 -13.56 16.39
CA GLU A 151 -11.17 -14.79 16.68
C GLU A 151 -12.62 -14.74 16.17
N GLY A 152 -13.06 -15.80 15.48
CA GLY A 152 -14.41 -15.90 14.92
C GLY A 152 -14.64 -15.15 13.60
N ALA A 153 -13.65 -14.37 13.12
CA ALA A 153 -13.73 -13.68 11.84
C ALA A 153 -13.42 -14.62 10.66
N ASP A 154 -12.26 -15.29 10.68
CA ASP A 154 -11.80 -16.27 9.68
C ASP A 154 -10.60 -17.08 10.24
N ASP A 155 -10.00 -17.91 9.40
CA ASP A 155 -8.74 -18.59 9.67
C ASP A 155 -7.52 -17.66 9.51
N LEU A 156 -6.43 -17.98 10.22
CA LEU A 156 -5.19 -17.22 10.16
C LEU A 156 -4.40 -17.58 8.89
N GLU A 157 -4.14 -16.62 8.00
CA GLU A 157 -3.45 -16.88 6.73
C GLU A 157 -2.04 -16.28 6.68
N PHE A 158 -1.03 -17.14 6.58
CA PHE A 158 0.36 -16.74 6.35
C PHE A 158 0.68 -16.73 4.87
N VAL A 159 1.51 -15.78 4.45
CA VAL A 159 2.06 -15.74 3.10
C VAL A 159 3.51 -16.18 3.13
N ILE A 160 3.85 -17.02 2.16
CA ILE A 160 5.23 -17.40 1.86
C ILE A 160 5.56 -16.94 0.44
N SER A 161 6.71 -16.27 0.29
CA SER A 161 7.14 -15.71 -0.99
C SER A 161 8.55 -16.10 -1.36
N LEU A 162 8.86 -15.93 -2.65
CA LEU A 162 10.19 -16.02 -3.25
C LEU A 162 10.59 -14.62 -3.72
N ALA A 163 11.82 -14.19 -3.41
CA ALA A 163 12.34 -12.88 -3.81
C ALA A 163 12.33 -12.67 -5.34
N GLU A 164 12.41 -13.77 -6.09
CA GLU A 164 12.30 -13.81 -7.54
C GLU A 164 11.65 -15.12 -7.99
N THR A 165 11.02 -15.11 -9.17
CA THR A 165 10.39 -16.31 -9.73
C THR A 165 11.44 -17.34 -10.14
N SER A 166 11.16 -18.61 -9.87
CA SER A 166 12.03 -19.71 -10.29
C SER A 166 11.59 -20.32 -11.62
N THR A 167 12.54 -20.85 -12.38
CA THR A 167 12.24 -21.64 -13.59
C THR A 167 11.95 -23.11 -13.28
N VAL A 168 12.09 -23.52 -12.02
CA VAL A 168 11.77 -24.86 -11.52
C VAL A 168 10.82 -24.79 -10.34
N THR A 169 10.22 -25.92 -9.98
CA THR A 169 9.36 -25.99 -8.79
C THR A 169 10.20 -25.83 -7.53
N VAL A 170 9.86 -24.85 -6.70
CA VAL A 170 10.45 -24.64 -5.37
C VAL A 170 9.54 -25.27 -4.33
N SER A 171 10.09 -25.94 -3.32
CA SER A 171 9.27 -26.49 -2.22
C SER A 171 9.84 -26.15 -0.85
N VAL A 172 8.95 -25.91 0.11
CA VAL A 172 9.28 -25.58 1.50
C VAL A 172 8.27 -26.26 2.41
N ASP A 173 8.76 -26.95 3.45
CA ASP A 173 7.91 -27.55 4.48
C ASP A 173 7.55 -26.49 5.53
N TYR A 174 6.39 -26.62 6.17
CA TYR A 174 5.97 -25.74 7.27
C TYR A 174 5.34 -26.50 8.43
N ALA A 175 5.44 -25.92 9.63
CA ALA A 175 4.76 -26.37 10.83
C ALA A 175 4.37 -25.19 11.72
N THR A 176 3.23 -25.33 12.39
CA THR A 176 2.81 -24.42 13.47
C THR A 176 3.46 -24.82 14.81
N VAL A 177 3.73 -23.82 15.66
CA VAL A 177 4.33 -24.00 16.99
C VAL A 177 3.58 -23.10 17.99
N ASP A 178 3.19 -23.68 19.13
CA ASP A 178 2.51 -22.96 20.19
C ASP A 178 3.34 -21.78 20.72
N GLY A 179 2.64 -20.73 21.14
CA GLY A 179 3.20 -19.63 21.91
C GLY A 179 2.33 -19.33 23.13
N THR A 180 1.75 -18.13 23.20
CA THR A 180 0.65 -17.86 24.14
C THR A 180 -0.70 -18.34 23.60
N ALA A 181 -0.82 -18.53 22.29
CA ALA A 181 -1.89 -19.30 21.66
C ALA A 181 -1.50 -20.80 21.67
N VAL A 182 -2.46 -21.65 22.03
CA VAL A 182 -2.25 -23.09 22.22
C VAL A 182 -3.11 -23.90 21.25
N ASP A 183 -2.51 -24.92 20.62
CA ASP A 183 -3.23 -25.89 19.78
C ASP A 183 -4.42 -26.54 20.51
N GLY A 184 -5.56 -26.57 19.81
CA GLY A 184 -6.83 -27.11 20.29
C GLY A 184 -7.62 -26.18 21.22
N GLU A 185 -7.01 -25.09 21.69
CA GLU A 185 -7.69 -24.04 22.48
C GLU A 185 -7.92 -22.77 21.65
N ASP A 186 -6.90 -22.31 20.95
CA ASP A 186 -6.89 -21.03 20.23
C ASP A 186 -6.78 -21.20 18.71
N TYR A 187 -6.11 -22.26 18.26
CA TYR A 187 -6.01 -22.62 16.84
C TYR A 187 -5.87 -24.14 16.68
N SER A 188 -6.00 -24.65 15.46
CA SER A 188 -5.70 -26.05 15.15
C SER A 188 -4.33 -26.17 14.48
N ALA A 189 -3.42 -26.94 15.07
CA ALA A 189 -2.07 -27.10 14.56
C ALA A 189 -2.04 -27.74 13.17
N THR A 190 -1.35 -27.07 12.24
CA THR A 190 -1.15 -27.52 10.85
C THR A 190 0.33 -27.76 10.56
N THR A 191 0.60 -28.74 9.70
CA THR A 191 1.92 -28.97 9.06
C THR A 191 1.71 -29.33 7.60
N GLY A 192 2.63 -28.97 6.71
CA GLY A 192 2.49 -29.31 5.30
C GLY A 192 3.70 -28.95 4.45
N VAL A 193 3.51 -29.01 3.13
CA VAL A 193 4.52 -28.63 2.13
C VAL A 193 3.89 -27.62 1.19
N VAL A 194 4.55 -26.48 1.03
CA VAL A 194 4.22 -25.48 0.01
C VAL A 194 5.08 -25.73 -1.22
N GLN A 195 4.47 -25.70 -2.40
CA GLN A 195 5.16 -25.82 -3.69
C GLN A 195 4.83 -24.64 -4.58
N PHE A 196 5.86 -23.96 -5.09
CA PHE A 196 5.75 -22.92 -6.10
C PHE A 196 6.04 -23.54 -7.45
N ALA A 197 5.09 -23.50 -8.38
CA ALA A 197 5.33 -23.87 -9.76
C ALA A 197 6.31 -22.89 -10.44
N PRO A 198 6.96 -23.27 -11.55
CA PRO A 198 7.79 -22.35 -12.31
C PRO A 198 7.03 -21.06 -12.67
N GLY A 199 7.63 -19.90 -12.39
CA GLY A 199 7.01 -18.59 -12.58
C GLY A 199 6.13 -18.12 -11.42
N GLU A 200 5.83 -18.97 -10.42
CA GLU A 200 5.18 -18.54 -9.18
C GLU A 200 6.22 -18.04 -8.18
N ASN A 201 5.86 -17.00 -7.42
CA ASN A 201 6.68 -16.48 -6.34
C ASN A 201 5.91 -16.29 -5.03
N ARG A 202 4.63 -16.68 -4.94
CA ARG A 202 3.80 -16.54 -3.73
C ARG A 202 2.87 -17.74 -3.52
N LYS A 203 2.66 -18.11 -2.25
CA LYS A 203 1.68 -19.11 -1.78
C LYS A 203 1.15 -18.71 -0.39
N PHE A 204 0.01 -19.28 -0.02
CA PHE A 204 -0.68 -19.04 1.24
C PHE A 204 -0.73 -20.32 2.09
N ILE A 205 -0.67 -20.16 3.41
CA ILE A 205 -0.81 -21.22 4.41
C ILE A 205 -1.90 -20.80 5.40
N THR A 206 -3.03 -21.49 5.36
CA THR A 206 -4.19 -21.23 6.23
C THR A 206 -4.14 -22.09 7.48
N ILE A 207 -4.29 -21.48 8.66
CA ILE A 207 -4.28 -22.10 9.98
C ILE A 207 -5.65 -21.88 10.65
N PRO A 208 -6.41 -22.95 10.94
CA PRO A 208 -7.74 -22.77 11.52
C PRO A 208 -7.72 -22.16 12.91
N VAL A 209 -8.56 -21.15 13.14
CA VAL A 209 -8.68 -20.45 14.44
C VAL A 209 -9.86 -21.02 15.23
N VAL A 210 -9.70 -21.17 16.55
CA VAL A 210 -10.75 -21.69 17.44
C VAL A 210 -11.39 -20.52 18.19
N GLU A 211 -12.70 -20.35 18.01
CA GLU A 211 -13.51 -19.40 18.79
C GLU A 211 -13.84 -19.96 20.19
N ASN A 212 -13.50 -19.23 21.24
CA ASN A 212 -13.69 -19.57 22.64
C ASN A 212 -14.10 -18.33 23.48
N THR A 213 -14.77 -18.57 24.62
CA THR A 213 -15.17 -17.46 25.49
C THR A 213 -14.06 -17.11 26.48
N SER A 214 -13.59 -15.86 26.45
CA SER A 214 -12.52 -15.38 27.33
C SER A 214 -12.97 -14.34 28.36
N PRO A 215 -12.27 -14.19 29.50
CA PRO A 215 -12.52 -13.10 30.42
C PRO A 215 -12.18 -11.74 29.79
N ALA A 216 -12.99 -10.72 30.09
CA ALA A 216 -12.68 -9.33 29.71
C ALA A 216 -11.26 -8.93 30.14
N GLY A 217 -10.46 -8.44 29.18
CA GLY A 217 -9.04 -8.10 29.37
C GLY A 217 -8.05 -9.24 29.15
N ALA A 218 -8.46 -10.38 28.57
CA ALA A 218 -7.52 -11.29 27.91
C ALA A 218 -6.79 -10.54 26.78
N GLY A 219 -5.46 -10.56 26.80
CA GLY A 219 -4.67 -9.97 25.71
C GLY A 219 -4.63 -10.88 24.48
N SER A 220 -4.16 -10.34 23.35
CA SER A 220 -3.90 -11.13 22.15
C SER A 220 -2.99 -12.31 22.43
N LYS A 221 -3.26 -13.43 21.76
CA LYS A 221 -2.47 -14.65 21.86
C LYS A 221 -1.65 -14.85 20.60
N HIS A 222 -0.48 -15.46 20.72
CA HIS A 222 0.48 -15.59 19.64
C HIS A 222 0.92 -17.04 19.43
N MET A 223 1.02 -17.46 18.19
CA MET A 223 1.64 -18.71 17.74
C MET A 223 2.74 -18.42 16.71
N GLN A 224 3.51 -19.43 16.29
CA GLN A 224 4.53 -19.30 15.25
C GLN A 224 4.26 -20.24 14.08
N LEU A 225 4.54 -19.78 12.86
CA LEU A 225 4.67 -20.62 11.67
C LEU A 225 6.15 -20.70 11.27
N VAL A 226 6.72 -21.91 11.27
CA VAL A 226 8.13 -22.16 10.98
C VAL A 226 8.31 -22.89 9.66
N LEU A 227 9.15 -22.35 8.79
CA LEU A 227 9.56 -22.95 7.52
C LEU A 227 10.78 -23.87 7.69
N SER A 228 10.82 -24.97 6.94
CA SER A 228 11.91 -25.94 6.97
C SER A 228 12.10 -26.68 5.62
N GLN A 229 13.19 -27.45 5.51
CA GLN A 229 13.49 -28.32 4.36
C GLN A 229 13.35 -27.67 2.96
N PRO A 230 13.97 -26.51 2.69
CA PRO A 230 13.81 -25.85 1.40
C PRO A 230 14.48 -26.66 0.28
N GLN A 231 13.83 -26.73 -0.89
CA GLN A 231 14.36 -27.28 -2.14
C GLN A 231 14.38 -26.17 -3.19
N TYR A 232 15.55 -25.92 -3.78
CA TYR A 232 15.81 -24.78 -4.68
C TYR A 232 15.51 -23.41 -4.06
N ALA A 233 15.58 -23.31 -2.73
CA ALA A 233 15.46 -22.06 -2.00
C ALA A 233 16.45 -21.96 -0.83
N ILE A 234 16.71 -20.73 -0.40
CA ILE A 234 17.38 -20.38 0.86
C ILE A 234 16.47 -19.46 1.67
N PHE A 235 16.48 -19.52 2.99
CA PHE A 235 15.60 -18.66 3.79
C PHE A 235 16.19 -17.26 4.00
N GLY A 236 15.37 -16.24 3.73
CA GLY A 236 15.55 -14.89 4.28
C GLY A 236 14.95 -14.82 5.69
N VAL A 237 13.64 -15.10 5.79
CA VAL A 237 12.89 -15.20 7.05
C VAL A 237 12.21 -16.57 7.11
N ASN A 238 12.52 -17.38 8.12
CA ASN A 238 12.02 -18.75 8.24
C ASN A 238 11.01 -18.98 9.39
N SER A 239 10.59 -17.91 10.06
CA SER A 239 9.57 -17.96 11.12
C SER A 239 8.74 -16.70 11.08
N ALA A 240 7.44 -16.84 11.33
CA ALA A 240 6.48 -15.74 11.37
C ALA A 240 5.55 -15.88 12.58
N THR A 241 5.12 -14.76 13.15
CA THR A 241 4.16 -14.74 14.27
C THR A 241 2.74 -14.73 13.74
N GLY A 242 1.89 -15.58 14.31
CA GLY A 242 0.45 -15.52 14.16
C GLY A 242 -0.19 -14.90 15.38
N THR A 243 -0.85 -13.75 15.25
CA THR A 243 -1.56 -13.09 16.35
C THR A 243 -3.06 -13.34 16.25
N ILE A 244 -3.66 -13.90 17.30
CA ILE A 244 -5.09 -14.14 17.45
C ILE A 244 -5.61 -13.13 18.46
N ILE A 245 -6.46 -12.22 17.99
CA ILE A 245 -7.08 -11.19 18.82
C ILE A 245 -8.40 -11.75 19.35
N ASP A 246 -8.53 -11.73 20.66
CA ASP A 246 -9.70 -12.19 21.39
C ASP A 246 -10.85 -11.18 21.23
N SER A 247 -11.96 -11.62 20.64
CA SER A 247 -13.11 -10.76 20.37
C SER A 247 -13.91 -10.41 21.64
N ASP A 248 -13.75 -11.18 22.73
CA ASP A 248 -14.45 -10.99 24.01
C ASP A 248 -13.72 -10.03 24.97
N ALA A 249 -12.49 -9.59 24.64
CA ALA A 249 -11.59 -8.92 25.55
C ALA A 249 -11.15 -7.50 25.13
N MET A 250 -12.02 -6.73 24.47
CA MET A 250 -11.69 -5.35 24.06
C MET A 250 -11.37 -4.42 25.26
N PRO A 251 -10.18 -3.79 25.29
CA PRO A 251 -9.84 -2.79 26.30
C PRO A 251 -10.77 -1.58 26.24
N THR A 252 -11.36 -1.21 27.38
CA THR A 252 -12.22 -0.02 27.50
C THR A 252 -11.41 1.19 27.96
N ASP A 253 -11.54 2.32 27.28
CA ASP A 253 -11.12 3.60 27.82
C ASP A 253 -12.09 4.05 28.92
N SER A 254 -11.56 4.57 30.02
CA SER A 254 -12.41 5.18 31.04
C SER A 254 -13.12 6.40 30.47
N ALA A 255 -14.39 6.59 30.81
CA ALA A 255 -15.09 7.85 30.60
C ALA A 255 -14.27 9.00 31.23
N TYR A 256 -14.17 10.12 30.53
CA TYR A 256 -13.41 11.27 31.00
C TYR A 256 -14.25 12.14 31.95
N ASP A 257 -13.60 12.81 32.90
CA ASP A 257 -14.27 13.84 33.70
C ASP A 257 -14.32 15.15 32.89
N ALA A 258 -15.53 15.59 32.52
CA ALA A 258 -15.78 16.81 31.75
C ALA A 258 -15.23 18.11 32.41
N ASN A 259 -14.82 18.05 33.68
CA ASN A 259 -14.21 19.15 34.40
C ASN A 259 -12.70 18.97 34.65
N TRP A 260 -12.13 17.78 34.41
CA TRP A 260 -10.72 17.51 34.63
C TRP A 260 -9.86 18.01 33.47
N GLY A 261 -8.78 18.71 33.80
CA GLY A 261 -7.82 19.23 32.81
C GLY A 261 -8.22 20.59 32.25
N ALA A 262 -9.34 21.15 32.70
CA ALA A 262 -9.83 22.44 32.23
C ALA A 262 -9.03 23.63 32.76
N ALA A 263 -7.91 23.95 32.09
CA ALA A 263 -7.07 25.10 32.38
C ALA A 263 -6.64 25.86 31.10
N GLY A 264 -6.08 27.06 31.29
CA GLY A 264 -5.47 27.84 30.20
C GLY A 264 -6.46 28.51 29.24
N ALA A 265 -6.05 28.67 27.98
CA ALA A 265 -6.76 29.45 26.96
C ALA A 265 -8.15 28.90 26.63
N PHE A 266 -8.41 27.62 26.87
CA PHE A 266 -9.59 26.94 26.37
C PHE A 266 -10.69 26.78 27.42
N THR A 267 -11.89 26.54 26.92
CA THR A 267 -13.08 26.21 27.71
C THR A 267 -13.80 25.07 27.02
N ASN A 268 -14.33 24.12 27.79
CA ASN A 268 -15.04 22.96 27.26
C ASN A 268 -16.34 23.36 26.52
N ALA A 269 -16.81 22.50 25.63
CA ALA A 269 -18.00 22.76 24.82
C ALA A 269 -19.27 22.85 25.67
N ALA A 270 -19.37 22.03 26.73
CA ALA A 270 -20.51 22.03 27.65
C ALA A 270 -20.78 23.43 28.22
N LYS A 271 -19.74 24.16 28.63
CA LYS A 271 -19.89 25.52 29.17
C LYS A 271 -20.33 26.55 28.14
N CYS A 272 -20.07 26.31 26.85
CA CYS A 272 -20.61 27.13 25.75
C CYS A 272 -22.08 26.79 25.46
N GLY A 273 -22.39 25.49 25.34
CA GLY A 273 -23.70 24.97 24.97
C GLY A 273 -24.76 25.12 26.06
N GLU A 274 -24.49 24.65 27.28
CA GLU A 274 -25.47 24.63 28.37
C GLU A 274 -25.88 26.01 28.86
N ALA A 275 -24.95 26.98 28.80
CA ALA A 275 -25.18 28.33 29.27
C ALA A 275 -25.86 29.21 28.22
N CYS A 276 -25.37 29.20 26.97
CA CYS A 276 -25.71 30.22 25.97
C CYS A 276 -26.20 29.62 24.65
N HIS A 277 -25.46 28.67 24.09
CA HIS A 277 -25.64 28.16 22.72
C HIS A 277 -26.48 26.87 22.70
N LYS A 278 -27.72 26.95 23.20
CA LYS A 278 -28.70 25.84 23.23
C LYS A 278 -30.06 26.27 22.69
N THR A 279 -30.84 25.32 22.21
CA THR A 279 -32.23 25.59 21.81
C THR A 279 -33.16 25.79 23.01
N ASN A 280 -34.23 26.56 22.81
CA ASN A 280 -35.43 26.60 23.66
C ASN A 280 -36.67 25.99 22.97
N GLY A 281 -36.47 25.32 21.83
CA GLY A 281 -37.51 24.81 20.93
C GLY A 281 -37.79 25.71 19.72
N ASN A 282 -37.51 27.01 19.82
CA ASN A 282 -37.72 27.98 18.74
C ASN A 282 -36.40 28.56 18.21
N ASP A 283 -35.52 29.01 19.11
CA ASP A 283 -34.19 29.53 18.76
C ASP A 283 -33.23 28.37 18.52
N MET A 284 -32.34 28.50 17.52
CA MET A 284 -31.47 27.41 17.06
C MET A 284 -32.25 26.10 16.84
N SER A 285 -33.42 26.21 16.20
CA SER A 285 -34.31 25.08 15.92
C SER A 285 -34.76 25.14 14.45
N PHE A 286 -34.71 24.02 13.75
CA PHE A 286 -35.15 23.92 12.36
C PHE A 286 -35.83 22.58 12.11
N ASP A 287 -36.99 22.61 11.45
CA ASP A 287 -37.85 21.43 11.21
C ASP A 287 -38.11 20.58 12.47
N GLY A 288 -38.23 21.24 13.62
CA GLY A 288 -38.46 20.61 14.92
C GLY A 288 -37.23 19.91 15.51
N LYS A 289 -36.06 20.06 14.89
CA LYS A 289 -34.77 19.56 15.40
C LYS A 289 -33.96 20.68 16.07
N ASP A 290 -33.24 20.32 17.13
CA ASP A 290 -32.24 21.18 17.75
C ASP A 290 -31.01 21.30 16.84
N ILE A 291 -30.79 22.49 16.28
CA ILE A 291 -29.63 22.80 15.44
C ILE A 291 -28.60 23.65 16.19
N SER A 292 -28.66 23.71 17.51
CA SER A 292 -27.68 24.45 18.30
C SER A 292 -26.27 23.88 18.13
N PRO A 293 -25.22 24.73 18.14
CA PRO A 293 -23.87 24.30 17.76
C PRO A 293 -23.36 23.11 18.57
N GLY A 294 -23.56 23.11 19.89
CA GLY A 294 -23.12 22.01 20.76
C GLY A 294 -23.86 20.70 20.47
N THR A 295 -25.14 20.75 20.09
CA THR A 295 -25.91 19.55 19.76
C THR A 295 -25.47 18.90 18.46
N GLN A 296 -25.21 19.70 17.42
CA GLN A 296 -24.74 19.18 16.13
C GLN A 296 -23.28 18.73 16.20
N TRP A 297 -22.42 19.53 16.85
CA TRP A 297 -20.98 19.27 16.91
C TRP A 297 -20.63 17.93 17.57
N ARG A 298 -21.24 17.59 18.70
CA ARG A 298 -20.81 16.43 19.53
C ARG A 298 -20.87 15.07 18.81
N HIS A 299 -21.72 14.93 17.79
CA HIS A 299 -21.86 13.71 17.00
C HIS A 299 -20.99 13.73 15.74
N SER A 300 -20.24 14.81 15.48
CA SER A 300 -19.33 14.92 14.35
C SER A 300 -18.03 14.16 14.58
N VAL A 301 -17.30 13.88 13.49
CA VAL A 301 -15.91 13.36 13.56
C VAL A 301 -15.00 14.36 14.28
N MET A 302 -15.23 15.67 14.16
CA MET A 302 -14.40 16.69 14.80
C MET A 302 -14.47 16.62 16.34
N ALA A 303 -15.67 16.45 16.91
CA ALA A 303 -15.84 16.27 18.36
C ALA A 303 -15.21 14.97 18.88
N ASN A 304 -15.08 13.98 18.01
CA ASN A 304 -14.57 12.66 18.34
C ASN A 304 -13.19 12.38 17.72
N ALA A 305 -12.46 13.41 17.27
CA ALA A 305 -11.21 13.23 16.55
C ALA A 305 -10.14 12.47 17.36
N PHE A 306 -10.09 12.68 18.67
CA PHE A 306 -9.24 11.89 19.57
C PHE A 306 -9.81 10.51 19.88
N ASN A 307 -11.15 10.37 19.91
CA ASN A 307 -11.84 9.11 20.21
C ASN A 307 -11.96 8.20 18.98
N ASP A 308 -11.50 8.64 17.81
CA ASP A 308 -11.44 7.86 16.58
C ASP A 308 -10.54 6.64 16.76
N PRO A 309 -11.10 5.41 16.79
CA PRO A 309 -10.31 4.20 17.03
C PRO A 309 -9.31 3.93 15.90
N TYR A 310 -9.60 4.34 14.67
CA TYR A 310 -8.69 4.16 13.56
C TYR A 310 -7.46 5.06 13.70
N TRP A 311 -7.68 6.34 14.01
CA TRP A 311 -6.58 7.27 14.30
C TRP A 311 -5.73 6.80 15.48
N GLN A 312 -6.36 6.37 16.56
CA GLN A 312 -5.67 5.86 17.75
C GLN A 312 -4.79 4.64 17.46
N ALA A 313 -5.28 3.74 16.61
CA ALA A 313 -4.56 2.57 16.13
C ALA A 313 -3.38 2.98 15.24
N ALA A 314 -3.60 3.83 14.23
CA ALA A 314 -2.55 4.30 13.33
C ALA A 314 -1.42 5.01 14.11
N VAL A 315 -1.74 5.91 15.03
CA VAL A 315 -0.72 6.59 15.86
C VAL A 315 0.04 5.60 16.75
N GLN A 316 -0.64 4.59 17.31
CA GLN A 316 0.05 3.56 18.09
C GLN A 316 1.00 2.74 17.21
N ASP A 317 0.51 2.30 16.06
CA ASP A 317 1.27 1.48 15.12
C ASP A 317 2.56 2.18 14.70
N GLU A 318 2.48 3.47 14.39
CA GLU A 318 3.66 4.26 14.03
C GLU A 318 4.59 4.52 15.22
N ALA A 319 4.04 4.83 16.40
CA ALA A 319 4.84 5.05 17.60
C ALA A 319 5.60 3.79 18.07
N GLU A 320 5.00 2.61 17.92
CA GLU A 320 5.62 1.32 18.24
C GLU A 320 6.57 0.84 17.14
N THR A 321 6.28 1.17 15.87
CA THR A 321 7.17 0.96 14.73
C THR A 321 8.45 1.80 14.84
N PHE A 322 8.34 3.03 15.36
CA PHE A 322 9.44 3.98 15.52
C PHE A 322 9.57 4.45 16.99
N PRO A 323 9.98 3.58 17.92
CA PRO A 323 9.92 3.86 19.36
C PRO A 323 10.75 5.08 19.78
N ALA A 324 11.86 5.34 19.09
CA ALA A 324 12.73 6.50 19.33
C ALA A 324 12.05 7.84 18.98
N LEU A 325 11.00 7.83 18.16
CA LEU A 325 10.24 9.01 17.74
C LEU A 325 8.81 9.03 18.31
N SER A 326 8.43 8.06 19.14
CA SER A 326 7.06 7.94 19.68
C SER A 326 6.51 9.25 20.25
N GLY A 327 7.31 10.02 20.99
CA GLY A 327 6.89 11.33 21.52
C GLY A 327 6.62 12.36 20.43
N PHE A 328 7.50 12.45 19.43
CA PHE A 328 7.31 13.32 18.27
C PHE A 328 6.05 12.95 17.48
N ILE A 329 5.82 11.66 17.26
CA ILE A 329 4.66 11.15 16.50
C ILE A 329 3.36 11.52 17.23
N GLU A 330 3.24 11.16 18.51
CA GLU A 330 2.05 11.47 19.31
C GLU A 330 1.79 12.99 19.41
N ASP A 331 2.82 13.80 19.62
CA ASP A 331 2.68 15.27 19.70
C ASP A 331 2.25 15.89 18.37
N THR A 332 2.80 15.39 17.26
CA THR A 332 2.47 15.87 15.91
C THR A 332 1.01 15.57 15.60
N CYS A 333 0.59 14.32 15.75
CA CYS A 333 -0.78 13.88 15.44
C CYS A 333 -1.83 14.55 16.32
N THR A 334 -1.51 14.81 17.61
CA THR A 334 -2.42 15.50 18.53
C THR A 334 -2.58 16.99 18.22
N THR A 335 -1.75 17.58 17.35
CA THR A 335 -1.91 18.96 16.89
C THR A 335 -3.26 19.17 16.19
N CYS A 336 -3.74 18.18 15.44
CA CYS A 336 -5.04 18.25 14.74
C CYS A 336 -6.14 17.42 15.43
N HIS A 337 -5.80 16.35 16.14
CA HIS A 337 -6.78 15.45 16.77
C HIS A 337 -7.12 15.79 18.24
N ALA A 338 -6.24 16.50 18.94
CA ALA A 338 -6.45 17.01 20.30
C ALA A 338 -5.92 18.45 20.47
N PRO A 339 -6.26 19.38 19.54
CA PRO A 339 -5.57 20.67 19.38
C PRO A 339 -5.61 21.55 20.63
N MET A 340 -6.71 21.53 21.38
CA MET A 340 -6.85 22.34 22.60
C MET A 340 -5.88 21.89 23.68
N ALA A 341 -5.83 20.58 23.96
CA ALA A 341 -4.98 20.05 25.01
C ALA A 341 -3.51 20.16 24.64
N ARG A 342 -3.14 19.80 23.40
CA ARG A 342 -1.78 19.94 22.90
C ARG A 342 -1.32 21.41 22.96
N THR A 343 -2.14 22.35 22.49
CA THR A 343 -1.82 23.79 22.57
C THR A 343 -1.70 24.26 24.02
N HIS A 344 -2.58 23.81 24.92
CA HIS A 344 -2.49 24.13 26.33
C HIS A 344 -1.18 23.63 26.96
N ALA A 345 -0.82 22.38 26.69
CA ALA A 345 0.40 21.75 27.18
C ALA A 345 1.64 22.54 26.77
N HIS A 346 1.75 22.91 25.49
CA HIS A 346 2.88 23.71 24.97
C HIS A 346 2.90 25.16 25.45
N GLN A 347 1.74 25.80 25.63
CA GLN A 347 1.68 27.17 26.16
C GLN A 347 2.04 27.26 27.65
N THR A 348 1.89 26.17 28.41
CA THR A 348 2.01 26.18 29.88
C THR A 348 3.11 25.26 30.41
N ASN A 349 3.74 24.46 29.56
CA ASN A 349 4.62 23.34 29.91
C ASN A 349 3.96 22.32 30.85
N ALA A 350 2.62 22.20 30.82
CA ALA A 350 1.89 21.22 31.61
C ALA A 350 1.77 19.90 30.86
N ASN A 351 1.94 18.77 31.56
CA ASN A 351 1.73 17.41 31.04
C ASN A 351 2.50 17.08 29.75
N LEU A 352 3.64 17.75 29.53
CA LEU A 352 4.65 17.35 28.56
C LEU A 352 5.58 16.32 29.19
N ASP A 353 6.11 15.41 28.37
CA ASP A 353 7.18 14.50 28.80
C ASP A 353 8.53 15.24 28.96
N VAL A 354 9.58 14.48 29.27
CA VAL A 354 10.94 15.00 29.51
C VAL A 354 11.52 15.72 28.28
N ASP A 355 11.09 15.32 27.08
CA ASP A 355 11.55 15.85 25.82
C ASP A 355 10.63 16.97 25.28
N GLY A 356 9.56 17.29 26.04
CA GLY A 356 8.63 18.37 25.71
C GLY A 356 7.47 17.95 24.81
N TYR A 357 7.19 16.66 24.70
CA TYR A 357 6.11 16.13 23.86
C TYR A 357 4.83 15.88 24.66
N TYR A 358 3.69 16.17 24.04
CA TYR A 358 2.37 15.84 24.58
C TYR A 358 1.99 14.40 24.20
N ARG A 359 1.82 13.55 25.20
CA ARG A 359 1.69 12.09 25.04
C ARG A 359 0.26 11.61 25.15
N PHE A 360 -0.06 10.51 24.47
CA PHE A 360 -1.38 9.87 24.50
C PHE A 360 -1.83 9.52 25.93
N ASP A 361 -0.90 9.04 26.76
CA ASP A 361 -1.19 8.64 28.14
C ASP A 361 -1.69 9.79 29.02
N ASN A 362 -1.29 11.03 28.71
CA ASN A 362 -1.85 12.22 29.35
C ASN A 362 -3.17 12.60 28.69
N ALA A 363 -3.20 12.64 27.35
CA ALA A 363 -4.35 13.04 26.55
C ALA A 363 -5.62 12.24 26.86
N LYS A 364 -5.52 10.92 27.02
CA LYS A 364 -6.69 10.06 27.27
C LYS A 364 -7.46 10.41 28.56
N ASN A 365 -6.82 11.11 29.50
CA ASN A 365 -7.38 11.51 30.78
C ASN A 365 -7.85 12.97 30.83
N GLU A 366 -7.63 13.75 29.77
CA GLU A 366 -7.89 15.20 29.75
C GLU A 366 -9.11 15.55 28.90
N ASN A 367 -10.09 16.26 29.48
CA ASN A 367 -11.28 16.69 28.75
C ASN A 367 -10.95 17.43 27.44
N HIS A 368 -9.93 18.29 27.45
CA HIS A 368 -9.55 19.10 26.29
C HIS A 368 -9.01 18.28 25.12
N ALA A 369 -8.52 17.06 25.38
CA ALA A 369 -8.12 16.13 24.34
C ALA A 369 -9.33 15.29 23.90
N ARG A 370 -10.13 14.81 24.86
CA ARG A 370 -11.30 13.96 24.61
C ARG A 370 -12.45 14.66 23.87
N GLU A 371 -12.55 15.99 23.95
CA GLU A 371 -13.45 16.80 23.12
C GLU A 371 -12.95 16.99 21.67
N GLY A 372 -11.77 16.47 21.30
CA GLY A 372 -11.22 16.60 19.95
C GLY A 372 -11.08 18.04 19.49
N VAL A 373 -11.60 18.34 18.29
CA VAL A 373 -11.62 19.68 17.70
C VAL A 373 -12.92 20.40 18.13
N SER A 374 -12.81 21.15 19.23
CA SER A 374 -13.96 21.77 19.92
C SER A 374 -14.10 23.28 19.64
N CYS A 375 -15.14 23.89 20.21
CA CYS A 375 -15.56 25.27 19.93
C CYS A 375 -14.42 26.28 20.15
N THR A 376 -13.68 26.15 21.26
CA THR A 376 -12.71 27.17 21.65
C THR A 376 -11.35 27.03 20.94
N VAL A 377 -11.05 25.94 20.24
CA VAL A 377 -9.92 25.97 19.30
C VAL A 377 -10.32 26.76 18.06
N CYS A 378 -11.33 26.31 17.32
CA CYS A 378 -11.69 26.91 16.03
C CYS A 378 -12.00 28.40 16.14
N HIS A 379 -12.76 28.79 17.17
CA HIS A 379 -13.10 30.19 17.35
C HIS A 379 -11.99 31.04 18.00
N GLN A 380 -10.86 30.49 18.46
CA GLN A 380 -9.74 31.31 18.96
C GLN A 380 -8.59 31.46 17.97
N ILE A 381 -8.60 30.72 16.86
CA ILE A 381 -7.59 30.86 15.81
C ILE A 381 -7.61 32.30 15.28
N ALA A 382 -6.48 32.99 15.43
CA ALA A 382 -6.30 34.35 14.95
C ALA A 382 -6.09 34.37 13.42
N ASN A 383 -6.48 35.48 12.78
CA ASN A 383 -6.21 35.71 11.37
C ASN A 383 -4.74 36.10 11.14
N ILE A 384 -3.83 35.18 11.41
CA ILE A 384 -2.38 35.35 11.27
C ILE A 384 -1.90 34.21 10.38
N ASN A 385 -1.39 34.55 9.19
CA ASN A 385 -0.85 33.62 8.20
C ASN A 385 -1.81 32.51 7.74
N LEU A 386 -3.12 32.63 7.96
CA LEU A 386 -4.07 31.62 7.52
C LEU A 386 -4.03 31.43 6.00
N GLY A 387 -4.07 30.17 5.55
CA GLY A 387 -4.03 29.83 4.12
C GLY A 387 -2.62 29.81 3.52
N SER A 388 -1.57 29.91 4.35
CA SER A 388 -0.17 29.72 3.94
C SER A 388 0.54 28.66 4.78
N GLU A 389 1.71 28.22 4.29
CA GLU A 389 2.58 27.20 4.92
C GLU A 389 2.80 27.42 6.42
N GLN A 390 2.87 28.68 6.89
CA GLN A 390 3.08 29.00 8.30
C GLN A 390 1.86 28.69 9.20
N SER A 391 0.72 28.33 8.63
CA SER A 391 -0.50 27.94 9.37
C SER A 391 -0.89 26.49 9.17
N PHE A 392 -0.36 25.82 8.14
CA PHE A 392 -0.62 24.43 7.81
C PHE A 392 -0.03 23.49 8.86
N SER A 393 -0.40 22.21 8.82
CA SER A 393 0.01 21.18 9.78
C SER A 393 -0.27 21.57 11.24
N GLY A 394 -1.40 22.25 11.47
CA GLY A 394 -1.88 22.68 12.77
C GLY A 394 -1.09 23.83 13.41
N GLN A 395 -0.30 24.58 12.63
CA GLN A 395 0.47 25.74 13.09
C GLN A 395 -0.38 27.02 13.23
N PHE A 396 -1.66 26.87 13.59
CA PHE A 396 -2.54 28.01 13.84
C PHE A 396 -2.08 28.83 15.05
N THR A 397 -2.40 30.13 15.08
CA THR A 397 -2.02 31.01 16.18
C THR A 397 -3.17 31.21 17.17
N ILE A 398 -2.93 30.89 18.44
CA ILE A 398 -3.83 31.18 19.56
C ILE A 398 -3.03 31.92 20.63
N ALA A 399 -3.58 33.05 21.08
CA ALA A 399 -2.96 33.90 22.09
C ALA A 399 -2.83 33.17 23.44
N ASP A 400 -1.62 33.17 24.01
CA ASP A 400 -1.35 32.66 25.36
C ASP A 400 -1.60 33.73 26.44
N SER A 401 -1.42 33.36 27.71
CA SER A 401 -1.71 34.24 28.86
C SER A 401 -0.87 35.53 28.96
N SER A 402 0.23 35.61 28.21
CA SER A 402 1.10 36.79 28.14
C SER A 402 0.64 37.81 27.09
N ASP A 403 -0.21 37.40 26.15
CA ASP A 403 -0.71 38.24 25.07
C ASP A 403 -1.95 39.06 25.51
N ALA A 404 -2.06 40.31 25.04
CA ALA A 404 -3.22 41.17 25.28
C ALA A 404 -4.53 40.60 24.70
N ASP A 405 -4.41 39.69 23.73
CA ASP A 405 -5.49 39.03 23.00
C ASP A 405 -5.88 37.67 23.60
N TYR A 406 -5.27 37.27 24.72
CA TYR A 406 -5.61 36.06 25.48
C TYR A 406 -7.13 35.89 25.68
N LYS A 407 -7.69 34.71 25.38
CA LYS A 407 -9.14 34.44 25.47
C LYS A 407 -10.02 35.26 24.50
N ARG A 408 -9.48 35.93 23.48
CA ARG A 408 -10.31 36.44 22.37
C ARG A 408 -10.92 35.28 21.61
N ILE A 409 -12.19 35.41 21.28
CA ILE A 409 -12.93 34.40 20.51
C ILE A 409 -13.66 35.11 19.37
N TYR A 410 -13.53 34.58 18.16
CA TYR A 410 -13.93 35.19 16.91
C TYR A 410 -15.25 34.62 16.41
N GLY A 411 -16.08 35.48 15.82
CA GLY A 411 -17.26 35.06 15.08
C GLY A 411 -17.51 35.99 13.89
N GLN A 412 -18.22 35.49 12.90
CA GLN A 412 -18.46 36.20 11.64
C GLN A 412 -19.35 37.46 11.76
N TYR A 413 -20.00 37.66 12.91
CA TYR A 413 -20.99 38.73 13.07
C TYR A 413 -20.39 40.01 13.65
N ALA A 414 -20.70 41.13 13.01
CA ALA A 414 -20.35 42.45 13.51
C ALA A 414 -21.04 42.81 14.83
N GLY A 415 -20.37 43.65 15.62
CA GLY A 415 -20.88 44.19 16.89
C GLY A 415 -21.23 43.12 17.94
N PRO A 416 -20.27 42.27 18.36
CA PRO A 416 -20.51 41.30 19.42
C PRO A 416 -20.82 41.97 20.76
N VAL A 417 -21.80 41.44 21.50
CA VAL A 417 -22.16 41.92 22.84
C VAL A 417 -21.44 41.08 23.89
N GLY A 418 -20.28 41.56 24.37
CA GLY A 418 -19.31 40.71 25.06
C GLY A 418 -19.44 40.51 26.57
N ASN A 419 -20.19 41.35 27.30
CA ASN A 419 -20.19 41.28 28.76
C ASN A 419 -20.70 39.94 29.30
N ASN A 420 -21.74 39.34 28.71
CA ASN A 420 -22.28 38.08 29.21
C ASN A 420 -21.35 36.90 28.90
N MET A 421 -20.85 36.79 27.67
CA MET A 421 -19.92 35.72 27.31
C MET A 421 -18.68 35.76 28.20
N ASN A 422 -18.09 36.93 28.41
CA ASN A 422 -16.93 37.08 29.29
C ASN A 422 -17.25 36.68 30.73
N MET A 423 -18.41 37.08 31.26
CA MET A 423 -18.80 36.70 32.63
C MET A 423 -19.06 35.19 32.80
N GLN A 424 -19.56 34.51 31.77
CA GLN A 424 -19.85 33.07 31.83
C GLN A 424 -18.62 32.22 31.56
N THR A 425 -17.83 32.57 30.54
CA THR A 425 -16.76 31.71 30.00
C THR A 425 -15.36 32.30 30.16
N GLY A 426 -15.23 33.60 30.43
CA GLY A 426 -13.96 34.33 30.40
C GLY A 426 -13.50 34.73 29.00
N HIS A 427 -14.25 34.39 27.96
CA HIS A 427 -13.90 34.73 26.58
C HIS A 427 -14.46 36.09 26.14
N ARG A 428 -13.69 36.79 25.30
CA ARG A 428 -14.01 38.12 24.79
C ARG A 428 -14.44 38.02 23.32
N PRO A 429 -15.75 38.08 23.01
CA PRO A 429 -16.20 37.91 21.63
C PRO A 429 -15.77 39.09 20.77
N THR A 430 -15.25 38.77 19.60
CA THR A 430 -14.61 39.67 18.65
C THR A 430 -15.14 39.35 17.26
N GLU A 431 -15.39 40.36 16.44
CA GLU A 431 -15.70 40.14 15.02
C GLU A 431 -14.46 39.59 14.31
N GLY A 432 -14.61 38.50 13.57
CA GLY A 432 -13.56 37.82 12.84
C GLY A 432 -14.12 37.17 11.58
N PRO A 433 -14.13 37.86 10.44
CA PRO A 433 -14.71 37.32 9.19
C PRO A 433 -13.93 36.12 8.64
N HIS A 434 -12.68 35.92 9.06
CA HIS A 434 -11.86 34.75 8.67
C HIS A 434 -12.44 33.43 9.17
N ILE A 435 -13.36 33.43 10.14
CA ILE A 435 -14.06 32.23 10.60
C ILE A 435 -14.91 31.60 9.49
N SER A 436 -15.33 32.39 8.50
CA SER A 436 -16.10 31.94 7.34
C SER A 436 -15.21 31.67 6.10
N ASP A 437 -13.89 31.75 6.22
CA ASP A 437 -12.95 31.53 5.12
C ASP A 437 -12.35 30.12 5.17
N SER A 438 -12.21 29.47 4.01
CA SER A 438 -11.56 28.16 3.84
C SER A 438 -10.16 28.10 4.46
N ALA A 439 -9.45 29.23 4.53
CA ALA A 439 -8.12 29.36 5.13
C ALA A 439 -8.09 28.98 6.63
N LEU A 440 -9.21 29.09 7.35
CA LEU A 440 -9.32 28.56 8.71
C LEU A 440 -9.18 27.04 8.72
N CYS A 441 -9.93 26.36 7.85
CA CYS A 441 -9.95 24.90 7.73
C CYS A 441 -8.58 24.36 7.27
N ALA A 442 -7.89 25.12 6.42
CA ALA A 442 -6.56 24.80 5.91
C ALA A 442 -5.52 24.56 7.02
N SER A 443 -5.71 25.13 8.20
CA SER A 443 -4.78 24.93 9.32
C SER A 443 -4.61 23.46 9.69
N CYS A 444 -5.69 22.67 9.70
CA CYS A 444 -5.64 21.23 9.95
C CYS A 444 -5.81 20.39 8.68
N HIS A 445 -6.47 20.93 7.64
CA HIS A 445 -6.75 20.24 6.37
C HIS A 445 -5.74 20.60 5.27
N THR A 446 -4.51 20.90 5.66
CA THR A 446 -3.32 20.91 4.81
C THR A 446 -2.19 20.40 5.68
N LEU A 447 -1.85 19.13 5.49
CA LEU A 447 -0.93 18.41 6.37
C LEU A 447 0.29 17.99 5.57
N TYR A 448 1.42 18.56 5.97
CA TYR A 448 2.74 18.08 5.64
C TYR A 448 3.30 17.27 6.80
N THR A 449 3.81 16.08 6.50
CA THR A 449 4.50 15.21 7.45
C THR A 449 5.94 14.98 7.00
N PRO A 450 6.90 14.92 7.94
CA PRO A 450 8.26 14.57 7.57
C PRO A 450 8.33 13.07 7.27
N ALA A 451 8.76 12.72 6.06
CA ALA A 451 8.93 11.33 5.68
C ALA A 451 10.10 10.71 6.46
N LEU A 452 9.84 9.60 7.16
CA LEU A 452 10.80 8.78 7.86
C LEU A 452 11.37 7.73 6.92
N ASP A 453 12.68 7.58 6.97
CA ASP A 453 13.40 6.51 6.31
C ASP A 453 13.03 5.16 6.98
N PRO A 454 12.52 4.17 6.22
CA PRO A 454 12.02 2.92 6.78
C PRO A 454 13.12 2.07 7.43
N ASP A 455 14.36 2.14 6.94
CA ASP A 455 15.50 1.37 7.43
C ASP A 455 16.04 1.92 8.76
N THR A 456 16.07 3.25 8.88
CA THR A 456 16.71 3.93 10.02
C THR A 456 15.71 4.48 11.04
N GLY A 457 14.45 4.67 10.64
CA GLY A 457 13.42 5.34 11.43
C GLY A 457 13.72 6.83 11.69
N THR A 458 14.52 7.48 10.83
CA THR A 458 14.91 8.88 10.99
C THR A 458 14.33 9.77 9.88
N PRO A 459 14.11 11.08 10.12
CA PRO A 459 13.61 11.97 9.08
C PRO A 459 14.53 12.02 7.85
N SER A 460 13.96 11.77 6.67
CA SER A 460 14.65 11.82 5.37
C SER A 460 14.94 13.24 4.88
N GLY A 461 14.26 14.24 5.45
CA GLY A 461 14.29 15.63 4.99
C GLY A 461 13.29 15.95 3.87
N ILE A 462 12.43 15.00 3.51
CA ILE A 462 11.29 15.22 2.61
C ILE A 462 10.07 15.59 3.46
N ASP A 463 9.44 16.72 3.13
CA ASP A 463 8.12 17.09 3.66
C ASP A 463 7.04 16.65 2.66
N PHE A 464 6.30 15.62 3.03
CA PHE A 464 5.31 14.99 2.18
C PHE A 464 3.92 15.58 2.41
N LEU A 465 3.21 15.91 1.33
CA LEU A 465 1.82 16.35 1.39
C LEU A 465 0.90 15.14 1.57
N GLU A 466 0.72 14.72 2.81
CA GLU A 466 -0.20 13.64 3.18
C GLU A 466 -1.65 14.00 2.88
N GLN A 467 -2.04 15.26 3.14
CA GLN A 467 -3.41 15.74 2.93
C GLN A 467 -3.42 17.17 2.41
N GLY A 468 -4.03 17.41 1.24
CA GLY A 468 -4.05 18.73 0.59
C GLY A 468 -5.41 19.26 0.09
N PRO A 469 -6.57 18.96 0.69
CA PRO A 469 -7.87 19.39 0.15
C PRO A 469 -8.00 20.90 -0.04
N TYR A 470 -7.38 21.72 0.83
CA TYR A 470 -7.39 23.17 0.65
C TYR A 470 -6.58 23.62 -0.57
N LEU A 471 -5.42 23.02 -0.82
CA LEU A 471 -4.57 23.33 -1.98
C LEU A 471 -5.22 22.85 -3.28
N GLU A 472 -5.90 21.70 -3.24
CA GLU A 472 -6.75 21.22 -4.33
C GLU A 472 -7.90 22.19 -4.60
N TRP A 473 -8.56 22.69 -3.54
CA TRP A 473 -9.61 23.70 -3.63
C TRP A 473 -9.11 25.04 -4.17
N GLN A 474 -7.94 25.51 -3.73
CA GLN A 474 -7.34 26.72 -4.25
C GLN A 474 -7.17 26.64 -5.78
N ASN A 475 -6.90 25.45 -6.32
CA ASN A 475 -6.77 25.23 -7.76
C ASN A 475 -8.12 25.03 -8.50
N SER A 476 -9.28 25.05 -7.82
CA SER A 476 -10.58 24.79 -8.45
C SER A 476 -11.33 26.07 -8.85
N ASN A 477 -12.42 25.88 -9.60
CA ASN A 477 -13.37 26.94 -9.93
C ASN A 477 -14.06 27.49 -8.68
N TYR A 478 -14.22 26.68 -7.62
CA TYR A 478 -14.85 27.09 -6.37
C TYR A 478 -14.07 28.23 -5.69
N ALA A 479 -12.73 28.16 -5.68
CA ALA A 479 -11.90 29.23 -5.15
C ALA A 479 -11.86 30.48 -6.03
N THR A 480 -12.11 30.34 -7.33
CA THR A 480 -12.05 31.47 -8.28
C THR A 480 -13.42 32.09 -8.62
N ALA A 481 -14.50 31.47 -8.17
CA ALA A 481 -15.86 32.01 -8.30
C ALA A 481 -15.97 33.38 -7.61
N LEU A 482 -16.95 34.17 -8.00
CA LEU A 482 -17.20 35.50 -7.43
C LEU A 482 -18.67 35.61 -6.96
N PRO A 483 -18.93 35.52 -5.63
CA PRO A 483 -17.97 35.22 -4.56
C PRO A 483 -17.44 33.78 -4.63
N ALA A 484 -16.31 33.51 -3.97
CA ALA A 484 -15.77 32.16 -3.87
C ALA A 484 -16.71 31.29 -3.03
N THR A 485 -16.76 30.00 -3.32
CA THR A 485 -17.45 29.01 -2.49
C THR A 485 -16.44 28.41 -1.52
N HIS A 486 -16.64 28.68 -0.24
CA HIS A 486 -15.74 28.28 0.83
C HIS A 486 -16.10 26.89 1.39
N CYS A 487 -15.17 26.26 2.11
CA CYS A 487 -15.39 24.96 2.74
C CYS A 487 -16.67 24.95 3.61
N GLN A 488 -16.88 26.03 4.35
CA GLN A 488 -18.03 26.21 5.23
C GLN A 488 -19.37 26.20 4.48
N ASP A 489 -19.42 26.67 3.23
CA ASP A 489 -20.67 26.74 2.46
C ASP A 489 -21.27 25.35 2.21
N CYS A 490 -20.41 24.33 2.07
CA CYS A 490 -20.83 22.94 1.86
C CYS A 490 -20.82 22.10 3.14
N HIS A 491 -19.81 22.28 4.00
CA HIS A 491 -19.60 21.44 5.18
C HIS A 491 -20.26 21.97 6.46
N MET A 492 -20.69 23.23 6.45
CA MET A 492 -21.45 23.90 7.51
C MET A 492 -22.67 24.65 6.94
N PRO A 493 -23.53 23.99 6.14
CA PRO A 493 -24.53 24.68 5.35
C PRO A 493 -25.60 25.33 6.22
N GLU A 494 -26.13 26.45 5.76
CA GLU A 494 -27.38 26.99 6.32
C GLU A 494 -28.54 26.00 6.10
N PRO A 495 -29.56 25.95 6.97
CA PRO A 495 -30.77 25.17 6.69
C PRO A 495 -31.43 25.55 5.36
N PHE A 496 -31.39 26.84 5.03
CA PHE A 496 -31.67 27.41 3.73
C PHE A 496 -30.98 28.78 3.63
N GLU A 497 -30.77 29.28 2.41
CA GLU A 497 -30.11 30.58 2.18
C GLU A 497 -30.78 31.72 2.95
N GLY A 498 -30.01 32.41 3.79
CA GLY A 498 -30.50 33.53 4.59
C GLY A 498 -31.31 33.13 5.82
N TYR A 499 -31.21 31.87 6.26
CA TYR A 499 -31.76 31.44 7.55
C TYR A 499 -31.19 32.32 8.69
N SER A 500 -32.06 32.72 9.61
CA SER A 500 -31.70 33.59 10.72
C SER A 500 -32.27 33.05 12.02
N THR A 501 -31.46 33.05 13.07
CA THR A 501 -31.89 32.63 14.41
C THR A 501 -31.09 33.35 15.49
N ALA A 502 -31.63 33.40 16.72
CA ALA A 502 -30.86 33.86 17.87
C ALA A 502 -29.74 32.85 18.17
N ILE A 503 -28.50 33.31 18.21
CA ILE A 503 -27.32 32.45 18.43
C ILE A 503 -26.97 32.27 19.91
N SER A 504 -27.71 32.90 20.83
CA SER A 504 -27.50 32.81 22.27
C SER A 504 -28.80 33.11 23.02
N LEU A 505 -29.10 32.32 24.05
CA LEU A 505 -30.22 32.56 24.97
C LEU A 505 -29.88 33.54 26.10
N LEU A 506 -28.62 34.00 26.20
CA LEU A 506 -28.17 34.95 27.21
C LEU A 506 -27.62 36.25 26.58
N PRO A 507 -27.94 37.42 27.16
CA PRO A 507 -28.87 37.63 28.28
C PRO A 507 -30.33 37.39 27.85
N PRO A 508 -31.30 37.30 28.79
CA PRO A 508 -32.70 36.99 28.48
C PRO A 508 -33.37 37.93 27.45
N VAL A 509 -32.81 39.12 27.24
CA VAL A 509 -33.09 39.95 26.07
C VAL A 509 -32.01 39.66 25.05
N ALA A 510 -32.27 38.67 24.19
CA ALA A 510 -31.29 38.20 23.21
C ALA A 510 -30.85 39.36 22.29
N PRO A 511 -29.55 39.47 21.95
CA PRO A 511 -29.15 40.24 20.78
C PRO A 511 -29.79 39.54 19.59
N GLY A 512 -30.74 40.20 18.92
CA GLY A 512 -31.63 39.57 17.94
C GLY A 512 -30.95 38.72 16.86
N ASP A 513 -31.76 38.06 16.05
CA ASP A 513 -31.33 37.03 15.10
C ASP A 513 -30.11 37.41 14.26
N ARG A 514 -29.26 36.41 14.03
CA ARG A 514 -28.06 36.52 13.21
C ARG A 514 -28.20 35.65 11.97
N THR A 515 -27.64 36.13 10.86
CA THR A 515 -27.58 35.46 9.56
C THR A 515 -26.30 35.90 8.84
N PRO A 516 -25.66 35.04 8.03
CA PRO A 516 -25.98 33.62 7.82
C PRO A 516 -25.75 32.78 9.08
N TYR A 517 -26.43 31.63 9.23
CA TYR A 517 -26.19 30.68 10.34
C TYR A 517 -25.73 29.33 9.79
N GLY A 518 -24.44 29.05 9.93
CA GLY A 518 -23.85 27.77 9.52
C GLY A 518 -24.11 26.67 10.56
N GLN A 519 -24.66 25.55 10.11
CA GLN A 519 -24.86 24.38 10.96
C GLN A 519 -23.53 23.74 11.33
N HIS A 520 -23.38 23.32 12.59
CA HIS A 520 -22.18 22.65 13.08
C HIS A 520 -22.30 21.13 12.96
N THR A 521 -22.97 20.67 11.92
CA THR A 521 -23.02 19.25 11.56
C THR A 521 -21.66 18.75 11.07
N LEU A 522 -20.86 19.63 10.43
CA LEU A 522 -19.47 19.36 10.05
C LEU A 522 -19.38 18.07 9.22
N VAL A 523 -20.28 17.97 8.23
CA VAL A 523 -20.48 16.74 7.47
C VAL A 523 -19.25 16.43 6.61
N GLY A 524 -18.81 15.17 6.63
CA GLY A 524 -17.68 14.68 5.84
C GLY A 524 -18.04 13.42 5.05
N GLY A 525 -17.03 12.61 4.73
CA GLY A 525 -17.22 11.38 3.95
C GLY A 525 -17.18 10.06 4.73
N ASN A 526 -16.94 10.06 6.04
CA ASN A 526 -16.66 8.82 6.78
C ASN A 526 -17.86 8.33 7.62
N ALA A 527 -18.86 7.74 6.97
CA ALA A 527 -20.02 7.14 7.65
C ALA A 527 -19.61 5.95 8.54
N HIS A 528 -18.65 5.16 8.08
CA HIS A 528 -18.16 3.97 8.80
C HIS A 528 -17.56 4.33 10.16
N LEU A 529 -16.72 5.37 10.24
CA LEU A 529 -16.20 5.85 11.53
C LEU A 529 -17.33 6.25 12.49
N LEU A 530 -18.38 6.91 12.00
CA LEU A 530 -19.52 7.28 12.83
C LEU A 530 -20.29 6.05 13.34
N GLU A 531 -20.32 4.96 12.57
CA GLU A 531 -20.89 3.67 13.01
C GLU A 531 -20.02 3.03 14.10
N LEU A 532 -18.70 3.03 13.95
CA LEU A 532 -17.77 2.57 14.99
C LEU A 532 -17.93 3.38 16.28
N LEU A 533 -17.97 4.71 16.19
CA LEU A 533 -18.17 5.59 17.35
C LEU A 533 -19.51 5.34 18.05
N ARG A 534 -20.57 5.06 17.29
CA ARG A 534 -21.90 4.73 17.83
C ARG A 534 -21.88 3.38 18.55
N ASP A 535 -21.41 2.34 17.88
CA ASP A 535 -21.54 0.95 18.31
C ASP A 535 -20.57 0.62 19.45
N PHE A 536 -19.42 1.30 19.51
CA PHE A 536 -18.38 1.11 20.53
C PHE A 536 -18.20 2.32 21.44
N SER A 537 -19.25 3.13 21.61
CA SER A 537 -19.20 4.35 22.43
C SER A 537 -18.73 4.10 23.87
N THR A 538 -19.09 2.95 24.45
CA THR A 538 -18.70 2.58 25.83
C THR A 538 -17.22 2.23 25.90
N GLU A 539 -16.73 1.38 24.98
CA GLU A 539 -15.34 0.94 24.89
C GLU A 539 -14.40 2.12 24.59
N LEU A 540 -14.89 3.09 23.82
CA LEU A 540 -14.16 4.31 23.49
C LEU A 540 -14.30 5.40 24.56
N GLY A 541 -15.10 5.22 25.61
CA GLY A 541 -15.28 6.21 26.68
C GLY A 541 -15.92 7.53 26.20
N ILE A 542 -16.83 7.45 25.22
CA ILE A 542 -17.60 8.58 24.70
C ILE A 542 -18.72 8.93 25.68
N ASP A 543 -18.94 10.23 25.91
CA ASP A 543 -19.92 10.74 26.87
C ASP A 543 -21.38 10.39 26.51
N ASP A 544 -22.19 10.05 27.52
CA ASP A 544 -23.60 9.66 27.36
C ASP A 544 -24.48 10.72 26.69
N ALA A 545 -24.09 12.00 26.72
CA ALA A 545 -24.79 13.08 26.03
C ALA A 545 -24.59 13.04 24.51
N THR A 546 -23.64 12.26 24.00
CA THR A 546 -23.43 11.94 22.58
C THR A 546 -24.15 10.63 22.28
N THR A 547 -25.42 10.75 21.92
CA THR A 547 -26.36 9.63 21.86
C THR A 547 -26.27 8.83 20.55
N ALA A 548 -26.67 7.56 20.60
CA ALA A 548 -26.79 6.73 19.41
C ALA A 548 -27.76 7.30 18.35
N ASP A 549 -28.87 7.92 18.78
CA ASP A 549 -29.81 8.59 17.88
C ASP A 549 -29.18 9.78 17.16
N GLY A 550 -28.36 10.57 17.87
CA GLY A 550 -27.61 11.67 17.25
C GLY A 550 -26.55 11.20 16.27
N PHE A 551 -25.86 10.09 16.56
CA PHE A 551 -24.98 9.44 15.58
C PHE A 551 -25.76 8.93 14.37
N ASN A 552 -26.94 8.32 14.56
CA ASN A 552 -27.78 7.87 13.44
C ASN A 552 -28.21 9.03 12.53
N ASP A 553 -28.58 10.17 13.11
CA ASP A 553 -28.88 11.40 12.37
C ASP A 553 -27.66 11.89 11.57
N GLN A 554 -26.47 11.88 12.18
CA GLN A 554 -25.22 12.29 11.51
C GLN A 554 -24.80 11.32 10.40
N ILE A 555 -24.92 10.00 10.60
CA ILE A 555 -24.65 8.97 9.59
C ILE A 555 -25.57 9.17 8.39
N ALA A 556 -26.86 9.39 8.63
CA ALA A 556 -27.83 9.65 7.57
C ALA A 556 -27.49 10.92 6.78
N LEU A 557 -27.08 11.98 7.48
CA LEU A 557 -26.62 13.22 6.85
C LEU A 557 -25.36 13.00 6.01
N THR A 558 -24.37 12.27 6.52
CA THR A 558 -23.13 11.93 5.79
C THR A 558 -23.42 11.13 4.52
N ARG A 559 -24.26 10.09 4.59
CA ARG A 559 -24.64 9.29 3.40
C ARG A 559 -25.39 10.11 2.36
N ASN A 560 -26.28 11.00 2.79
CA ASN A 560 -26.97 11.90 1.87
C ASN A 560 -26.00 12.90 1.22
N PHE A 561 -25.04 13.41 2.00
CA PHE A 561 -24.02 14.33 1.48
C PHE A 561 -23.10 13.66 0.46
N LEU A 562 -22.68 12.42 0.68
CA LEU A 562 -21.89 11.64 -0.27
C LEU A 562 -22.55 11.54 -1.66
N GLY A 563 -23.88 11.46 -1.73
CA GLY A 563 -24.64 11.45 -2.99
C GLY A 563 -24.57 12.74 -3.81
N SER A 564 -23.95 13.80 -3.28
CA SER A 564 -23.70 15.07 -3.98
C SER A 564 -22.25 15.22 -4.48
N ALA A 565 -21.37 14.26 -4.17
CA ALA A 565 -19.95 14.38 -4.43
C ALA A 565 -19.57 14.18 -5.92
N ALA A 566 -20.39 13.46 -6.67
CA ALA A 566 -20.09 13.12 -8.05
C ALA A 566 -21.35 12.79 -8.85
N THR A 567 -21.21 12.84 -10.16
CA THR A 567 -22.21 12.40 -11.13
C THR A 567 -21.59 11.36 -12.06
N VAL A 568 -22.42 10.42 -12.52
CA VAL A 568 -22.02 9.36 -13.46
C VAL A 568 -22.98 9.37 -14.65
N SER A 569 -22.45 9.18 -15.85
CA SER A 569 -23.26 8.98 -17.06
C SER A 569 -22.77 7.77 -17.86
N VAL A 570 -23.68 7.17 -18.64
CA VAL A 570 -23.37 6.03 -19.52
C VAL A 570 -23.76 6.40 -20.95
N SER A 571 -22.81 6.28 -21.88
CA SER A 571 -23.06 6.56 -23.31
C SER A 571 -23.92 5.48 -23.97
N GLU A 572 -24.49 5.76 -25.15
CA GLU A 572 -25.35 4.79 -25.84
C GLU A 572 -24.55 3.55 -26.27
N PRO A 573 -24.86 2.34 -25.76
CA PRO A 573 -24.06 1.15 -26.06
C PRO A 573 -24.06 0.78 -27.55
N GLN A 574 -22.87 0.62 -28.13
CA GLN A 574 -22.65 0.30 -29.53
C GLN A 574 -22.14 -1.14 -29.69
N GLN A 575 -22.91 -1.99 -30.35
CA GLN A 575 -22.45 -3.35 -30.70
C GLN A 575 -21.51 -3.30 -31.91
N VAL A 576 -20.25 -3.73 -31.73
CA VAL A 576 -19.24 -3.88 -32.78
C VAL A 576 -18.75 -5.34 -32.81
N GLY A 577 -19.29 -6.13 -33.74
CA GLY A 577 -19.01 -7.58 -33.78
C GLY A 577 -19.53 -8.27 -32.53
N ASN A 578 -18.65 -8.95 -31.78
CA ASN A 578 -18.97 -9.58 -30.49
C ASN A 578 -18.67 -8.68 -29.28
N ARG A 579 -18.39 -7.39 -29.48
CA ARG A 579 -18.14 -6.44 -28.40
C ARG A 579 -19.28 -5.43 -28.28
N LEU A 580 -19.63 -5.08 -27.05
CA LEU A 580 -20.48 -3.95 -26.71
C LEU A 580 -19.59 -2.85 -26.15
N ASN A 581 -19.50 -1.73 -26.88
CA ASN A 581 -18.69 -0.59 -26.50
C ASN A 581 -19.58 0.50 -25.92
N PHE A 582 -19.21 1.06 -24.78
CA PHE A 582 -19.85 2.22 -24.16
C PHE A 582 -18.86 2.90 -23.23
N ASP A 583 -19.16 4.15 -22.92
CA ASP A 583 -18.33 4.99 -22.05
C ASP A 583 -19.07 5.22 -20.74
N VAL A 584 -18.31 5.24 -19.64
CA VAL A 584 -18.79 5.66 -18.33
C VAL A 584 -18.02 6.91 -17.94
N GLU A 585 -18.69 8.05 -17.96
CA GLU A 585 -18.10 9.33 -17.56
C GLU A 585 -18.38 9.56 -16.06
N VAL A 586 -17.34 9.88 -15.31
CA VAL A 586 -17.39 10.29 -13.90
C VAL A 586 -17.06 11.77 -13.83
N THR A 587 -17.93 12.58 -13.23
CA THR A 587 -17.67 13.99 -12.95
C THR A 587 -17.56 14.22 -11.46
N ASN A 588 -16.51 14.92 -11.04
CA ASN A 588 -16.31 15.35 -9.66
C ASN A 588 -17.05 16.67 -9.40
N ASP A 589 -18.05 16.61 -8.53
CA ASP A 589 -18.88 17.75 -8.15
C ASP A 589 -18.38 18.43 -6.87
N THR A 590 -17.27 17.98 -6.30
CA THR A 590 -16.63 18.60 -5.12
C THR A 590 -15.67 19.73 -5.49
N GLY A 591 -15.32 20.56 -4.52
CA GLY A 591 -14.35 21.64 -4.67
C GLY A 591 -12.89 21.21 -4.59
N HIS A 592 -12.60 19.94 -4.31
CA HIS A 592 -11.27 19.34 -4.12
C HIS A 592 -11.20 18.02 -4.89
N LYS A 593 -10.16 17.20 -4.76
CA LYS A 593 -10.14 15.88 -5.42
C LYS A 593 -11.23 14.95 -4.86
N MET A 594 -11.66 13.97 -5.64
CA MET A 594 -12.61 12.94 -5.21
C MET A 594 -11.95 11.55 -5.28
N PRO A 595 -11.79 10.85 -4.14
CA PRO A 595 -11.94 11.32 -2.74
C PRO A 595 -10.68 12.02 -2.18
N SER A 596 -10.77 13.22 -1.59
CA SER A 596 -9.62 13.95 -1.02
C SER A 596 -9.27 13.56 0.44
N SER A 597 -8.18 14.14 0.96
CA SER A 597 -7.60 14.01 2.30
C SER A 597 -6.96 12.63 2.50
N TYR A 598 -7.32 11.92 3.58
CA TYR A 598 -6.57 10.78 4.10
C TYR A 598 -6.38 9.65 3.06
N PRO A 599 -5.16 9.12 2.88
CA PRO A 599 -4.81 8.19 1.78
C PRO A 599 -5.57 6.84 1.74
N SER A 600 -6.23 6.42 2.82
CA SER A 600 -7.03 5.17 2.81
C SER A 600 -8.34 5.24 2.03
N ARG A 601 -8.70 6.40 1.50
CA ARG A 601 -9.96 6.63 0.80
C ARG A 601 -9.84 6.22 -0.66
N ARG A 602 -10.87 5.53 -1.16
CA ARG A 602 -10.96 5.17 -2.57
C ARG A 602 -12.38 5.29 -3.11
N ALA A 603 -12.49 5.57 -4.40
CA ALA A 603 -13.74 5.43 -5.16
C ALA A 603 -13.49 4.55 -6.39
N TRP A 604 -14.50 3.85 -6.89
CA TRP A 604 -14.33 3.00 -8.08
C TRP A 604 -15.66 2.77 -8.81
N LEU A 605 -15.57 2.36 -10.07
CA LEU A 605 -16.73 1.98 -10.86
C LEU A 605 -17.11 0.51 -10.65
N HIS A 606 -18.36 0.27 -10.30
CA HIS A 606 -19.02 -1.02 -10.42
C HIS A 606 -19.96 -1.00 -11.63
N VAL A 607 -19.64 -1.77 -12.66
CA VAL A 607 -20.41 -1.83 -13.90
C VAL A 607 -20.96 -3.23 -14.13
N THR A 608 -22.25 -3.30 -14.45
CA THR A 608 -22.95 -4.54 -14.81
C THR A 608 -23.61 -4.39 -16.18
N VAL A 609 -23.42 -5.38 -17.05
CA VAL A 609 -24.16 -5.51 -18.33
C VAL A 609 -25.08 -6.70 -18.26
N LYS A 610 -26.37 -6.47 -18.51
CA LYS A 610 -27.40 -7.52 -18.56
C LYS A 610 -27.91 -7.70 -19.98
N ASN A 611 -28.18 -8.95 -20.36
CA ASN A 611 -28.85 -9.26 -21.64
C ASN A 611 -30.37 -9.05 -21.55
N SER A 612 -31.08 -9.30 -22.66
CA SER A 612 -32.54 -9.14 -22.77
C SER A 612 -33.37 -10.05 -21.84
N SER A 613 -32.75 -11.11 -21.30
CA SER A 613 -33.36 -11.99 -20.29
C SER A 613 -33.06 -11.54 -18.86
N GLY A 614 -32.36 -10.42 -18.68
CA GLY A 614 -31.94 -9.89 -17.39
C GLY A 614 -30.73 -10.62 -16.78
N ASN A 615 -30.05 -11.49 -17.52
CA ASN A 615 -28.89 -12.22 -17.03
C ASN A 615 -27.64 -11.33 -17.16
N VAL A 616 -26.82 -11.30 -16.11
CA VAL A 616 -25.54 -10.59 -16.11
C VAL A 616 -24.56 -11.32 -17.02
N ILE A 617 -24.01 -10.62 -18.00
CA ILE A 617 -23.00 -11.14 -18.94
C ILE A 617 -21.62 -10.50 -18.72
N PHE A 618 -21.56 -9.43 -17.93
CA PHE A 618 -20.34 -8.77 -17.50
C PHE A 618 -20.60 -8.06 -16.17
N GLU A 619 -19.67 -8.20 -15.23
CA GLU A 619 -19.69 -7.52 -13.94
C GLU A 619 -18.23 -7.22 -13.55
N SER A 620 -17.89 -5.95 -13.32
CA SER A 620 -16.56 -5.51 -12.86
C SER A 620 -16.74 -4.58 -11.65
N GLY A 621 -15.80 -4.62 -10.71
CA GLY A 621 -15.77 -3.72 -9.55
C GLY A 621 -16.81 -4.04 -8.46
N LYS A 622 -17.33 -5.27 -8.45
CA LYS A 622 -18.26 -5.71 -7.40
C LYS A 622 -17.49 -5.91 -6.08
N PRO A 623 -17.84 -5.18 -5.00
CA PRO A 623 -17.30 -5.48 -3.68
C PRO A 623 -17.95 -6.74 -3.10
N ASP A 624 -17.22 -7.43 -2.23
CA ASP A 624 -17.79 -8.46 -1.36
C ASP A 624 -18.58 -7.85 -0.18
N ALA A 625 -19.04 -8.69 0.74
CA ALA A 625 -19.81 -8.25 1.90
C ALA A 625 -19.01 -7.40 2.91
N ARG A 626 -17.67 -7.46 2.85
CA ARG A 626 -16.75 -6.69 3.71
C ARG A 626 -16.17 -5.46 3.00
N GLY A 627 -16.54 -5.24 1.73
CA GLY A 627 -16.07 -4.10 0.94
C GLY A 627 -14.71 -4.34 0.25
N TYR A 628 -14.26 -5.59 0.14
CA TYR A 628 -13.04 -5.95 -0.60
C TYR A 628 -13.35 -6.09 -2.09
N LEU A 629 -12.39 -5.70 -2.92
CA LEU A 629 -12.42 -5.88 -4.37
C LEU A 629 -11.59 -7.10 -4.77
N SER A 630 -11.88 -7.68 -5.93
CA SER A 630 -11.03 -8.74 -6.50
C SER A 630 -9.59 -8.28 -6.73
N THR A 631 -9.37 -6.98 -6.95
CA THR A 631 -8.04 -6.38 -7.10
C THR A 631 -7.30 -6.21 -5.77
N ASP A 632 -8.00 -6.26 -4.63
CA ASP A 632 -7.35 -6.21 -3.31
C ASP A 632 -6.56 -7.48 -3.02
N GLU A 633 -6.88 -8.62 -3.66
CA GLU A 633 -6.09 -9.85 -3.55
C GLU A 633 -4.62 -9.60 -3.89
N ALA A 634 -4.32 -8.77 -4.88
CA ALA A 634 -2.94 -8.41 -5.25
C ALA A 634 -2.28 -7.49 -4.22
N ARG A 635 -3.06 -6.54 -3.69
CA ARG A 635 -2.60 -5.53 -2.73
C ARG A 635 -2.33 -6.10 -1.35
N LEU A 636 -3.15 -7.03 -0.90
CA LEU A 636 -3.10 -7.60 0.44
C LEU A 636 -2.11 -8.77 0.56
N LYS A 637 -1.41 -9.12 -0.52
CA LYS A 637 -0.33 -10.11 -0.46
C LYS A 637 0.70 -9.65 0.55
N ALA A 638 1.21 -10.56 1.38
CA ALA A 638 2.09 -10.11 2.46
C ALA A 638 3.35 -9.41 1.97
N ASP A 639 3.92 -9.70 0.79
CA ASP A 639 5.04 -8.89 0.29
C ASP A 639 4.65 -7.42 0.09
N CYS A 640 3.41 -7.17 -0.32
CA CYS A 640 2.82 -5.83 -0.46
C CYS A 640 2.49 -5.20 0.90
N MET A 641 2.13 -6.01 1.89
CA MET A 641 1.91 -5.55 3.26
C MET A 641 3.19 -5.43 4.07
N ALA A 642 4.27 -6.14 3.72
CA ALA A 642 5.45 -6.27 4.56
C ALA A 642 6.06 -4.90 4.88
N LYS A 643 6.39 -4.68 6.16
CA LYS A 643 7.09 -3.48 6.61
C LYS A 643 8.39 -3.27 5.83
N ASP A 644 9.20 -4.31 5.77
CA ASP A 644 10.48 -4.30 5.08
C ASP A 644 10.35 -5.04 3.74
N LYS A 645 10.81 -4.39 2.68
CA LYS A 645 10.68 -4.87 1.30
C LYS A 645 11.97 -5.55 0.88
N LEU A 646 11.85 -6.67 0.14
CA LEU A 646 13.02 -7.35 -0.41
C LEU A 646 13.66 -6.53 -1.53
N ASP A 647 14.98 -6.64 -1.70
CA ASP A 647 15.70 -6.02 -2.81
C ASP A 647 15.07 -6.41 -4.15
N GLY A 648 14.75 -5.42 -5.00
CA GLY A 648 14.15 -5.63 -6.31
C GLY A 648 12.63 -5.85 -6.31
N PHE A 649 11.96 -5.64 -5.17
CA PHE A 649 10.51 -5.71 -5.06
C PHE A 649 9.79 -4.73 -6.02
N ASP A 650 8.78 -5.23 -6.72
CA ASP A 650 7.98 -4.46 -7.67
C ASP A 650 6.62 -4.06 -7.09
N SER A 651 6.54 -2.82 -6.61
CA SER A 651 5.32 -2.21 -6.07
C SER A 651 4.15 -2.19 -7.06
N SER A 652 4.41 -2.19 -8.37
CA SER A 652 3.35 -2.11 -9.39
C SER A 652 2.45 -3.36 -9.38
N LEU A 653 2.89 -4.44 -8.75
CA LEU A 653 2.12 -5.68 -8.57
C LEU A 653 1.16 -5.62 -7.37
N CYS A 654 1.16 -4.53 -6.61
CA CYS A 654 0.41 -4.38 -5.36
C CYS A 654 -0.79 -3.43 -5.46
N TYR A 655 -1.05 -2.89 -6.65
CA TYR A 655 -2.19 -2.00 -6.85
C TYR A 655 -2.67 -2.03 -8.29
N GLU A 656 -3.95 -1.73 -8.45
CA GLU A 656 -4.55 -1.62 -9.77
C GLU A 656 -4.03 -0.33 -10.46
N PRO A 657 -3.46 -0.40 -11.68
CA PRO A 657 -3.10 0.79 -12.42
C PRO A 657 -4.36 1.59 -12.79
N HIS A 658 -4.20 2.85 -13.18
CA HIS A 658 -5.32 3.59 -13.75
C HIS A 658 -5.79 2.91 -15.05
N ARG A 659 -7.11 2.79 -15.23
CA ARG A 659 -7.75 2.08 -16.34
C ARG A 659 -8.60 3.05 -17.16
N ASP A 660 -8.07 3.42 -18.33
CA ASP A 660 -8.79 4.12 -19.39
C ASP A 660 -9.74 3.16 -20.14
N VAL A 661 -9.29 1.92 -20.40
CA VAL A 661 -10.08 0.89 -21.09
C VAL A 661 -10.31 -0.32 -20.19
N ILE A 662 -11.56 -0.82 -20.14
CA ILE A 662 -11.94 -2.05 -19.45
C ILE A 662 -12.60 -3.03 -20.43
N ASP A 663 -11.89 -4.13 -20.73
CA ASP A 663 -12.36 -5.22 -21.58
C ASP A 663 -12.35 -6.60 -20.87
N ASP A 664 -11.92 -6.63 -19.60
CA ASP A 664 -11.86 -7.82 -18.74
C ASP A 664 -12.61 -7.54 -17.42
N PRO A 665 -13.48 -8.46 -16.95
CA PRO A 665 -14.20 -8.32 -15.67
C PRO A 665 -13.30 -8.15 -14.44
N SER A 666 -12.05 -8.62 -14.48
CA SER A 666 -11.09 -8.52 -13.38
C SER A 666 -10.45 -7.12 -13.24
N HIS A 667 -10.49 -6.30 -14.29
CA HIS A 667 -10.01 -4.92 -14.25
C HIS A 667 -11.05 -4.01 -13.62
N VAL A 668 -10.60 -3.04 -12.81
CA VAL A 668 -11.47 -2.08 -12.12
C VAL A 668 -10.91 -0.67 -12.24
N ALA A 669 -11.74 0.30 -12.58
CA ALA A 669 -11.35 1.71 -12.55
C ALA A 669 -11.44 2.22 -11.11
N ILE A 670 -10.28 2.35 -10.44
CA ILE A 670 -10.16 2.80 -9.04
C ILE A 670 -9.46 4.15 -8.97
N TYR A 671 -10.12 5.13 -8.35
CA TYR A 671 -9.62 6.45 -7.97
C TYR A 671 -9.11 6.42 -6.53
N GLU A 672 -7.79 6.44 -6.36
CA GLU A 672 -7.14 6.26 -5.06
C GLU A 672 -5.73 6.89 -5.06
N THR A 673 -5.17 7.00 -3.87
CA THR A 673 -3.73 7.21 -3.67
C THR A 673 -3.03 5.90 -3.34
N VAL A 674 -1.82 5.73 -3.83
CA VAL A 674 -0.89 4.69 -3.40
C VAL A 674 0.38 5.36 -2.93
N LEU A 675 0.67 5.23 -1.63
CA LEU A 675 1.85 5.84 -1.01
C LEU A 675 3.11 5.05 -1.37
N GLY A 676 4.18 5.80 -1.64
CA GLY A 676 5.52 5.28 -1.80
C GLY A 676 6.44 5.88 -0.75
N ASP A 677 7.34 5.06 -0.22
CA ASP A 677 8.43 5.50 0.65
C ASP A 677 9.53 6.24 -0.13
N ILE A 678 10.61 6.60 0.57
CA ILE A 678 11.77 7.29 -0.01
C ILE A 678 12.56 6.43 -1.03
N HIS A 679 12.33 5.11 -1.05
CA HIS A 679 12.95 4.16 -1.98
C HIS A 679 12.06 3.87 -3.21
N GLY A 680 10.82 4.40 -3.23
CA GLY A 680 9.85 4.12 -4.29
C GLY A 680 9.06 2.83 -4.06
N THR A 681 9.03 2.35 -2.82
CA THR A 681 8.32 1.12 -2.46
C THR A 681 6.98 1.41 -1.81
N ILE A 682 5.96 0.60 -2.11
CA ILE A 682 4.64 0.77 -1.53
C ILE A 682 4.70 0.70 0.00
N THR A 683 4.06 1.66 0.67
CA THR A 683 3.89 1.67 2.13
C THR A 683 2.45 1.99 2.50
N HIS A 684 2.03 1.53 3.67
CA HIS A 684 0.75 1.87 4.29
C HIS A 684 0.95 2.68 5.59
N THR A 685 2.21 2.93 5.97
CA THR A 685 2.59 3.76 7.12
C THR A 685 2.67 5.22 6.68
N LEU A 686 1.93 6.12 7.33
CA LEU A 686 1.79 7.51 6.86
C LEU A 686 3.12 8.25 6.92
N LEU A 687 3.83 8.15 8.05
CA LEU A 687 5.12 8.83 8.18
C LEU A 687 6.22 8.23 7.31
N GLN A 688 6.05 7.06 6.69
CA GLN A 688 6.99 6.60 5.66
C GLN A 688 6.68 7.19 4.28
N GLY A 689 5.47 7.70 4.07
CA GLY A 689 5.04 8.29 2.80
C GLY A 689 5.93 9.47 2.41
N ALA A 690 6.57 9.37 1.24
CA ALA A 690 7.43 10.39 0.68
C ALA A 690 7.00 10.83 -0.72
N GLN A 691 6.15 10.03 -1.37
CA GLN A 691 5.64 10.28 -2.71
C GLN A 691 4.33 9.50 -2.95
N TYR A 692 3.63 9.85 -4.02
CA TYR A 692 2.55 9.03 -4.56
C TYR A 692 3.09 8.17 -5.70
N LEU A 693 3.04 6.83 -5.57
CA LEU A 693 3.28 5.90 -6.68
C LEU A 693 2.12 5.97 -7.70
N LYS A 694 0.94 6.35 -7.21
CA LYS A 694 -0.27 6.65 -7.96
C LYS A 694 -1.09 7.66 -7.16
N ASP A 695 -1.57 8.71 -7.81
CA ASP A 695 -2.64 9.57 -7.32
C ASP A 695 -3.50 9.94 -8.52
N ASN A 696 -4.46 9.06 -8.82
CA ASN A 696 -5.39 9.29 -9.91
C ASN A 696 -6.76 9.75 -9.41
N ARG A 697 -6.85 10.27 -8.17
CA ARG A 697 -8.09 10.84 -7.66
C ARG A 697 -8.53 11.99 -8.56
N LEU A 698 -9.83 12.03 -8.85
CA LEU A 698 -10.36 12.94 -9.86
C LEU A 698 -10.32 14.39 -9.37
N PRO A 699 -9.60 15.32 -10.04
CA PRO A 699 -9.57 16.73 -9.65
C PRO A 699 -10.92 17.43 -9.78
N PRO A 700 -11.14 18.57 -9.09
CA PRO A 700 -12.35 19.35 -9.24
C PRO A 700 -12.33 20.16 -10.54
N ALA A 701 -13.51 20.61 -10.99
CA ALA A 701 -13.62 21.54 -12.11
C ALA A 701 -12.75 22.80 -11.87
N GLY A 702 -12.02 23.23 -12.89
CA GLY A 702 -11.07 24.35 -12.86
C GLY A 702 -9.63 23.97 -12.53
N PHE A 703 -9.38 22.75 -12.03
CA PHE A 703 -8.04 22.29 -11.66
C PHE A 703 -7.16 22.11 -12.90
N THR A 704 -6.01 22.79 -12.95
CA THR A 704 -5.01 22.59 -14.02
C THR A 704 -3.65 22.22 -13.44
N ASN A 705 -2.90 21.38 -14.16
CA ASN A 705 -1.53 21.00 -13.79
C ASN A 705 -0.60 22.20 -13.79
N SER A 706 -0.82 23.16 -14.69
CA SER A 706 -0.02 24.39 -14.75
C SER A 706 -0.14 25.24 -13.48
N ARG A 707 -1.35 25.38 -12.93
CA ARG A 707 -1.60 26.13 -11.69
C ARG A 707 -1.21 25.31 -10.45
N ALA A 708 -1.48 24.00 -10.44
CA ALA A 708 -0.99 23.10 -9.39
C ALA A 708 0.54 23.21 -9.24
N GLY A 709 1.28 23.18 -10.35
CA GLY A 709 2.74 23.34 -10.35
C GLY A 709 3.26 24.67 -9.79
N THR A 710 2.40 25.67 -9.61
CA THR A 710 2.74 26.94 -8.94
C THR A 710 2.29 27.03 -7.48
N ILE A 711 1.22 26.31 -7.11
CA ILE A 711 0.66 26.31 -5.75
C ILE A 711 1.34 25.23 -4.91
N GLU A 712 1.24 23.98 -5.37
CA GLU A 712 1.80 22.80 -4.72
C GLU A 712 1.86 21.65 -5.75
N PRO A 713 3.05 21.35 -6.32
CA PRO A 713 3.22 20.29 -7.31
C PRO A 713 2.79 18.89 -6.85
N GLN A 714 2.82 18.58 -5.55
CA GLN A 714 2.38 17.28 -5.03
C GLN A 714 0.87 17.04 -5.21
N THR A 715 0.09 18.08 -5.52
CA THR A 715 -1.33 17.93 -5.86
C THR A 715 -1.58 17.49 -7.30
N ILE A 716 -0.57 17.44 -8.17
CA ILE A 716 -0.74 17.02 -9.58
C ILE A 716 -1.07 15.52 -9.64
N PRO A 717 -2.15 15.10 -10.33
CA PRO A 717 -2.44 13.69 -10.53
C PRO A 717 -1.26 12.92 -11.16
N SER A 718 -1.01 11.70 -10.69
CA SER A 718 0.07 10.83 -11.14
C SER A 718 -0.45 9.42 -11.44
N GLY A 719 0.19 8.73 -12.39
CA GLY A 719 -0.24 7.40 -12.83
C GLY A 719 -1.37 7.39 -13.86
N VAL A 720 -1.74 8.54 -14.44
CA VAL A 720 -2.82 8.69 -15.44
C VAL A 720 -2.31 8.78 -16.90
N THR A 721 -1.09 8.29 -17.17
CA THR A 721 -0.50 8.38 -18.51
C THR A 721 -1.23 7.46 -19.49
N GLY A 722 -1.55 7.98 -20.67
CA GLY A 722 -2.24 7.23 -21.72
C GLY A 722 -3.74 7.50 -21.80
N ASP A 723 -4.29 8.15 -20.77
CA ASP A 723 -5.63 8.69 -20.76
C ASP A 723 -5.59 10.14 -21.28
N SER A 724 -6.37 10.41 -22.33
CA SER A 724 -6.44 11.73 -22.98
C SER A 724 -7.71 12.50 -22.66
N ASP A 725 -8.55 11.99 -21.77
CA ASP A 725 -9.72 12.71 -21.28
C ASP A 725 -9.83 12.77 -19.75
N PHE A 726 -8.86 12.20 -19.03
CA PHE A 726 -8.64 12.48 -17.61
C PHE A 726 -8.45 13.98 -17.36
N ASN A 727 -9.39 14.59 -16.62
CA ASN A 727 -9.51 16.03 -16.42
C ASN A 727 -9.53 16.85 -17.75
N CYS A 728 -9.99 16.18 -18.82
CA CYS A 728 -10.26 16.57 -20.22
C CYS A 728 -9.12 17.15 -21.07
N ILE A 729 -7.93 16.54 -21.04
CA ILE A 729 -6.76 17.01 -21.80
C ILE A 729 -6.62 16.27 -23.15
N ALA A 730 -7.12 16.76 -24.30
CA ALA A 730 -6.77 18.05 -24.92
C ALA A 730 -7.88 18.67 -25.83
N ALA A 731 -8.96 19.16 -25.22
CA ALA A 731 -9.70 20.33 -25.74
C ALA A 731 -10.08 21.36 -24.66
N SER A 732 -9.95 21.04 -23.36
CA SER A 732 -9.98 22.02 -22.26
C SER A 732 -9.62 21.33 -20.93
N GLU A 733 -8.36 21.39 -20.48
CA GLU A 733 -7.95 20.91 -19.16
C GLU A 733 -8.79 21.57 -18.05
N GLY A 734 -9.08 20.83 -16.97
CA GLY A 734 -9.81 21.35 -15.82
C GLY A 734 -11.31 21.17 -15.91
N CYS A 735 -11.77 20.15 -16.62
CA CYS A 735 -13.19 19.81 -16.63
C CYS A 735 -13.66 19.12 -15.34
N GLY A 736 -12.75 18.51 -14.57
CA GLY A 736 -13.10 17.73 -13.38
C GLY A 736 -13.83 16.42 -13.69
N ALA A 737 -13.57 15.81 -14.85
CA ALA A 737 -14.21 14.57 -15.30
C ALA A 737 -13.18 13.58 -15.87
N ASP A 738 -13.57 12.31 -15.93
CA ASP A 738 -12.80 11.18 -16.45
C ASP A 738 -13.74 10.20 -17.18
N THR A 739 -13.33 9.65 -18.32
CA THR A 739 -14.16 8.74 -19.11
C THR A 739 -13.52 7.37 -19.23
N VAL A 740 -14.16 6.35 -18.66
CA VAL A 740 -13.70 4.97 -18.77
C VAL A 740 -14.40 4.26 -19.92
N HIS A 741 -13.64 3.75 -20.88
CA HIS A 741 -14.10 3.08 -22.08
C HIS A 741 -14.28 1.57 -21.88
N TYR A 742 -15.52 1.09 -21.80
CA TYR A 742 -15.83 -0.33 -21.66
C TYR A 742 -15.95 -1.02 -23.02
N GLN A 743 -15.34 -2.20 -23.15
CA GLN A 743 -15.40 -3.06 -24.34
C GLN A 743 -15.79 -4.49 -23.97
N VAL A 744 -17.08 -4.71 -23.71
CA VAL A 744 -17.59 -5.95 -23.14
C VAL A 744 -17.77 -7.02 -24.21
N ASN A 745 -17.16 -8.21 -24.03
CA ASN A 745 -17.41 -9.36 -24.89
C ASN A 745 -18.83 -9.92 -24.64
N THR A 746 -19.68 -9.92 -25.65
CA THR A 746 -21.08 -10.37 -25.55
C THR A 746 -21.26 -11.85 -25.88
N GLU A 747 -20.20 -12.58 -26.22
CA GLU A 747 -20.23 -14.00 -26.61
C GLU A 747 -21.27 -14.31 -27.72
N ALA A 748 -21.49 -13.37 -28.64
CA ALA A 748 -22.51 -13.44 -29.69
C ALA A 748 -23.97 -13.52 -29.19
N GLN A 749 -24.22 -13.22 -27.91
CA GLN A 749 -25.56 -12.86 -27.46
C GLN A 749 -26.00 -11.57 -28.14
N THR A 750 -27.31 -11.43 -28.36
CA THR A 750 -27.91 -10.25 -29.00
C THR A 750 -28.75 -9.47 -27.99
N GLY A 751 -28.69 -8.14 -28.08
CA GLY A 751 -29.45 -7.23 -27.22
C GLY A 751 -30.99 -7.30 -27.37
N PRO A 752 -31.73 -6.38 -26.71
CA PRO A 752 -31.22 -5.20 -26.02
C PRO A 752 -30.40 -5.56 -24.77
N TYR A 753 -29.40 -4.72 -24.48
CA TYR A 753 -28.63 -4.80 -23.24
C TYR A 753 -29.08 -3.70 -22.29
N THR A 754 -28.89 -3.92 -21.00
CA THR A 754 -29.01 -2.89 -19.97
C THR A 754 -27.65 -2.73 -19.32
N VAL A 755 -27.14 -1.51 -19.30
CA VAL A 755 -25.89 -1.16 -18.64
C VAL A 755 -26.22 -0.38 -17.38
N GLU A 756 -25.72 -0.84 -16.23
CA GLU A 756 -25.77 -0.12 -14.97
C GLU A 756 -24.35 0.19 -14.52
N ALA A 757 -24.06 1.46 -14.26
CA ALA A 757 -22.80 1.93 -13.71
C ALA A 757 -23.07 2.60 -12.36
N ARG A 758 -22.33 2.21 -11.33
CA ARG A 758 -22.36 2.80 -9.99
C ARG A 758 -20.96 3.26 -9.62
N LEU A 759 -20.83 4.52 -9.20
CA LEU A 759 -19.61 5.00 -8.55
C LEU A 759 -19.73 4.70 -7.06
N LEU A 760 -18.85 3.84 -6.58
CA LEU A 760 -18.80 3.37 -5.21
C LEU A 760 -17.65 4.06 -4.46
N TYR A 761 -17.78 4.19 -3.15
CA TYR A 761 -16.81 4.84 -2.27
C TYR A 761 -16.61 4.05 -0.98
N GLN A 762 -15.37 4.03 -0.50
CA GLN A 762 -14.97 3.46 0.78
C GLN A 762 -13.97 4.38 1.48
N ALA A 763 -14.25 4.71 2.75
CA ALA A 763 -13.41 5.61 3.54
C ALA A 763 -12.12 4.96 4.03
N THR A 764 -12.21 3.69 4.44
CA THR A 764 -11.10 2.91 4.99
C THR A 764 -10.88 1.67 4.14
N GLN A 765 -9.90 1.76 3.25
CA GLN A 765 -9.44 0.63 2.46
C GLN A 765 -8.79 -0.46 3.35
N PRO A 766 -9.06 -1.75 3.10
CA PRO A 766 -8.49 -2.86 3.88
C PRO A 766 -6.97 -2.84 4.07
N GLY A 767 -6.20 -2.51 3.02
CA GLY A 767 -4.74 -2.50 3.07
C GLY A 767 -4.13 -1.57 4.12
N PHE A 768 -4.83 -0.51 4.53
CA PHE A 768 -4.36 0.35 5.62
C PHE A 768 -4.65 -0.22 7.02
N VAL A 769 -5.59 -1.17 7.14
CA VAL A 769 -5.89 -1.87 8.39
C VAL A 769 -4.99 -3.11 8.49
N ASP A 770 -4.94 -3.89 7.41
CA ASP A 770 -4.10 -5.09 7.30
C ASP A 770 -2.60 -4.75 7.31
N GLY A 771 -2.25 -3.54 6.86
CA GLY A 771 -0.90 -2.98 6.91
C GLY A 771 -0.44 -2.51 8.29
N MET A 772 -1.28 -2.55 9.34
CA MET A 772 -0.82 -2.28 10.70
C MET A 772 -0.04 -3.48 11.25
N HIS A 773 1.22 -3.26 11.63
CA HIS A 773 2.20 -4.30 11.94
C HIS A 773 2.36 -4.63 13.42
N THR A 774 1.84 -3.77 14.29
CA THR A 774 2.01 -3.88 15.73
C THR A 774 0.80 -4.54 16.37
N ASP A 775 1.02 -5.15 17.53
CA ASP A 775 -0.02 -5.81 18.32
C ASP A 775 -0.41 -4.95 19.54
N GLY A 776 -0.30 -3.63 19.43
CA GLY A 776 -0.65 -2.71 20.50
C GLY A 776 -2.15 -2.71 20.82
N ASP A 777 -2.50 -2.42 22.08
CA ASP A 777 -3.90 -2.51 22.56
C ASP A 777 -4.92 -1.75 21.70
N ARG A 778 -4.58 -0.56 21.19
CA ARG A 778 -5.48 0.26 20.35
C ARG A 778 -5.54 -0.26 18.92
N VAL A 779 -4.43 -0.81 18.39
CA VAL A 779 -4.40 -1.48 17.09
C VAL A 779 -5.30 -2.72 17.11
N ASN A 780 -5.11 -3.61 18.09
CA ASN A 780 -5.92 -4.81 18.21
C ASN A 780 -7.40 -4.47 18.43
N ARG A 781 -7.68 -3.50 19.32
CA ARG A 781 -9.05 -3.03 19.55
C ARG A 781 -9.71 -2.52 18.27
N PHE A 782 -9.02 -1.70 17.48
CA PHE A 782 -9.56 -1.21 16.22
C PHE A 782 -9.81 -2.32 15.21
N LYS A 783 -8.90 -3.31 15.08
CA LYS A 783 -9.10 -4.46 14.20
C LYS A 783 -10.37 -5.25 14.56
N VAL A 784 -10.64 -5.48 15.86
CA VAL A 784 -11.89 -6.09 16.33
C VAL A 784 -13.11 -5.25 15.93
N MET A 785 -13.06 -3.93 16.17
CA MET A 785 -14.16 -3.03 15.82
C MET A 785 -14.41 -2.98 14.31
N TYR A 786 -13.35 -2.97 13.50
CA TYR A 786 -13.39 -2.97 12.04
C TYR A 786 -14.01 -4.27 11.49
N ASP A 787 -13.70 -5.41 12.08
CA ASP A 787 -14.27 -6.70 11.67
C ASP A 787 -15.73 -6.87 12.11
N ALA A 788 -16.06 -6.39 13.31
CA ALA A 788 -17.42 -6.42 13.84
C ALA A 788 -18.38 -5.49 13.06
N VAL A 789 -17.85 -4.37 12.55
CA VAL A 789 -18.59 -3.42 11.71
C VAL A 789 -17.79 -3.21 10.43
N PRO A 790 -17.94 -4.08 9.42
CA PRO A 790 -17.23 -3.94 8.16
C PRO A 790 -17.51 -2.59 7.47
N PRO A 791 -16.53 -2.00 6.78
CA PRO A 791 -16.69 -0.69 6.14
C PRO A 791 -17.81 -0.72 5.10
N SER A 792 -18.80 0.16 5.27
CA SER A 792 -19.87 0.31 4.30
C SER A 792 -19.33 0.84 2.96
N VAL A 793 -19.71 0.17 1.87
CA VAL A 793 -19.50 0.69 0.53
C VAL A 793 -20.66 1.61 0.18
N GLU A 794 -20.36 2.90 0.04
CA GLU A 794 -21.34 3.94 -0.22
C GLU A 794 -21.50 4.16 -1.73
N VAL A 795 -22.74 4.38 -2.19
CA VAL A 795 -23.00 4.70 -3.60
C VAL A 795 -23.02 6.22 -3.75
N LEU A 796 -22.04 6.77 -4.46
CA LEU A 796 -21.98 8.20 -4.75
C LEU A 796 -22.95 8.58 -5.87
N ALA A 797 -23.00 7.77 -6.93
CA ALA A 797 -23.86 8.02 -8.09
C ALA A 797 -24.22 6.72 -8.82
N THR A 798 -25.31 6.74 -9.57
CA THR A 798 -25.77 5.60 -10.39
C THR A 798 -26.32 6.10 -11.72
N ALA A 799 -25.97 5.42 -12.80
CA ALA A 799 -26.52 5.61 -14.13
C ALA A 799 -26.96 4.28 -14.74
N VAL A 800 -28.09 4.28 -15.44
CA VAL A 800 -28.63 3.12 -16.15
C VAL A 800 -28.96 3.52 -17.57
N ARG A 801 -28.56 2.70 -18.55
CA ARG A 801 -28.85 2.89 -19.97
C ARG A 801 -29.47 1.65 -20.61
#